data_AF-A0A176VY65-F1
#
_entry.id   AF-A0A176VY65-F1
#
_cell.length_a   1.000
_cell.length_b   1.000
_cell.length_c   1.000
_cell.angle_alpha   90.00
_cell.angle_beta   90.00
_cell.angle_gamma   90.00
#
_symmetry.space_group_name_H-M   'P 1'
#
loop_
_entity.id
_entity.type
_entity.pdbx_description
1 polymer ?
#
loop_
_entity_poly.entity_id
_entity_poly.type
_entity_poly.pdbx_seq_one_letter_code
_entity_poly.pdbx_strand_id
1 'polypeptide(L)'
;MKILSCYLLLAVLLVSVVPWLSAGKADSSGHDKVVRLAETPPRGWNSYDSFSWIVTEEEFLQNAEYVAANLSKHGYEYVVVDFLWYRRFEQGASVWSGGHEVTDEYGRLMPDPGRWPSTVDGKGFKPIAEKVHAMGLKFGIHVMRGISTEAVQTDTKICNAMGSPDGAEGCYWTAKDVALAGTECSWMKACFMSVNTTSEGGLAFINSLYQQYADWGIDFIKHDCVFGVDDLSVDEITAVSKAISRTGRPMVYSLSPGVRATPKMAKEVASLTHMYRVTSDDWDLWWEVLLHFPVARDFAAAGLIGAPGLQGGLSWPDLDMLPLGWLTDPGVNYGPYRSCSLTRAEQRTQVTLWSIAKSPLIFGGDLRNLDQWTFDLITNPTVLEMNAHSTRNQEFRSSPAGFLPVVTLEDCVSAASTQWKLQRGKDDLMEVCWSRSSRLRYSRGRQQPVLTGCLNWTKTPWMHKETSVKSERGLLWREAGLRRICLDADKSLTDAMEGSAGFRLCNNSASQVWHLTPEGRLVSEEAGLCAAVVQPEQGWRIWVARGTSGQGYVAFFNLGENRQNLSVPLEDVLRKLDLSTSGGSVLHQAIDLWLRKIWKQLFRTFDYLGSKVYPQQNIGSPVTLRRSEWTCICIDVWEGKPQPRGIITSSVTASVEGHGTTLIELTCVRSPRHSQATIAMLSVLFLPFIMTVVAYLVPRNFWNKLMSGRVGVSPIEKALIGG
;
A
#
# COMPACT_ATOMS: atom_id res chain seq x y z
N MET A 1 44.19 40.09 -35.17
CA MET A 1 45.15 39.51 -34.18
C MET A 1 45.69 40.51 -33.13
N LYS A 2 44.98 41.60 -32.78
CA LYS A 2 45.36 42.48 -31.64
C LYS A 2 44.21 42.83 -30.67
N ILE A 3 43.05 42.17 -30.80
CA ILE A 3 41.88 42.37 -29.90
C ILE A 3 41.59 41.11 -29.06
N LEU A 4 42.07 39.93 -29.48
CA LEU A 4 41.93 38.69 -28.73
C LEU A 4 42.92 38.57 -27.54
N SER A 5 43.92 39.46 -27.46
CA SER A 5 44.96 39.40 -26.42
C SER A 5 44.59 40.16 -25.14
N CYS A 6 43.57 41.02 -25.16
CA CYS A 6 43.14 41.78 -23.97
C CYS A 6 42.11 41.03 -23.10
N TYR A 7 41.35 40.09 -23.68
CA TYR A 7 40.35 39.34 -22.92
C TYR A 7 40.92 38.12 -22.18
N LEU A 8 42.04 37.54 -22.66
CA LEU A 8 42.71 36.44 -21.94
C LEU A 8 43.51 36.92 -20.71
N LEU A 9 43.97 38.19 -20.69
CA LEU A 9 44.74 38.74 -19.58
C LEU A 9 43.85 39.18 -18.39
N LEU A 10 42.56 39.47 -18.60
CA LEU A 10 41.62 39.76 -17.51
C LEU A 10 41.07 38.49 -16.83
N ALA A 11 41.03 37.36 -17.54
CA ALA A 11 40.54 36.08 -17.00
C ALA A 11 41.58 35.38 -16.12
N VAL A 12 42.88 35.64 -16.32
CA VAL A 12 43.97 35.01 -15.55
C VAL A 12 44.30 35.78 -14.26
N LEU A 13 43.94 37.06 -14.15
CA LEU A 13 44.16 37.88 -12.94
C LEU A 13 43.04 37.78 -11.88
N LEU A 14 41.89 37.18 -12.20
CA LEU A 14 40.80 36.93 -11.24
C LEU A 14 40.89 35.58 -10.51
N VAL A 15 41.86 34.72 -10.87
CA VAL A 15 42.05 33.39 -10.27
C VAL A 15 43.18 33.36 -9.23
N SER A 16 43.89 34.48 -8.99
CA SER A 16 45.09 34.50 -8.13
C SER A 16 45.07 35.48 -6.95
N VAL A 17 43.92 36.02 -6.54
CA VAL A 17 43.82 36.86 -5.33
C VAL A 17 42.57 36.52 -4.50
N VAL A 18 42.48 35.30 -3.96
CA VAL A 18 42.02 35.02 -2.58
C VAL A 18 42.56 33.65 -2.13
N PRO A 19 43.78 33.60 -1.62
CA PRO A 19 44.04 32.73 -0.47
C PRO A 19 44.51 33.62 0.68
N TRP A 20 44.03 33.33 1.89
CA TRP A 20 44.26 34.04 3.17
C TRP A 20 43.14 35.00 3.58
N LEU A 21 42.02 34.44 4.02
CA LEU A 21 41.22 34.88 5.16
C LEU A 21 40.24 33.75 5.51
N SER A 22 40.76 32.67 6.11
CA SER A 22 39.97 31.68 6.85
C SER A 22 40.91 30.96 7.83
N ALA A 23 41.50 31.75 8.73
CA ALA A 23 41.95 31.22 10.01
C ALA A 23 40.71 30.84 10.81
N GLY A 24 40.75 29.65 11.43
CA GLY A 24 39.60 28.94 11.96
C GLY A 24 38.70 29.76 12.88
N LYS A 25 37.41 29.78 12.52
CA LYS A 25 36.37 29.62 13.53
C LYS A 25 36.08 28.13 13.60
N ALA A 26 36.46 27.53 14.72
CA ALA A 26 35.90 26.24 15.12
C ALA A 26 34.38 26.38 15.06
N ASP A 27 33.76 25.60 14.18
CA ASP A 27 32.31 25.56 14.07
C ASP A 27 31.79 24.80 15.30
N SER A 28 31.50 25.56 16.35
CA SER A 28 30.81 25.07 17.54
C SER A 28 29.31 24.99 17.30
N SER A 29 28.89 24.43 16.17
CA SER A 29 27.48 24.08 15.90
C SER A 29 27.33 22.57 15.83
N GLY A 30 27.65 21.90 16.93
CA GLY A 30 27.03 20.62 17.27
C GLY A 30 25.57 20.87 17.63
N HIS A 31 24.76 21.29 16.67
CA HIS A 31 23.33 21.07 16.74
C HIS A 31 23.12 19.68 16.17
N ASP A 32 22.80 18.72 17.04
CA ASP A 32 22.29 17.40 16.64
C ASP A 32 21.32 17.60 15.47
N LYS A 33 21.65 17.02 14.31
CA LYS A 33 20.68 16.93 13.21
C LYS A 33 19.51 16.13 13.75
N VAL A 34 18.41 16.81 14.07
CA VAL A 34 17.15 16.17 14.44
C VAL A 34 16.77 15.24 13.28
N VAL A 35 16.91 13.92 13.50
CA VAL A 35 16.54 12.91 12.51
C VAL A 35 15.03 12.94 12.38
N ARG A 36 14.52 13.37 11.21
CA ARG A 36 13.10 13.32 10.90
C ARG A 36 12.77 11.96 10.30
N LEU A 37 11.90 11.22 10.96
CA LEU A 37 11.42 9.93 10.51
C LEU A 37 10.13 10.10 9.67
N ALA A 38 9.93 9.19 8.71
CA ALA A 38 8.73 9.13 7.88
C ALA A 38 8.37 10.45 7.15
N GLU A 39 9.36 11.16 6.59
CA GLU A 39 9.12 12.37 5.76
C GLU A 39 8.27 12.08 4.51
N THR A 40 8.28 10.83 4.05
CA THR A 40 7.37 10.28 3.06
C THR A 40 6.72 9.02 3.64
N PRO A 41 5.59 8.53 3.09
CA PRO A 41 5.04 7.25 3.52
C PRO A 41 6.14 6.17 3.49
N PRO A 42 6.34 5.40 4.58
CA PRO A 42 7.34 4.34 4.61
C PRO A 42 7.17 3.34 3.46
N ARG A 43 8.28 2.85 2.93
CA ARG A 43 8.31 1.84 1.88
C ARG A 43 9.23 0.70 2.24
N GLY A 44 8.76 -0.52 2.07
CA GLY A 44 9.47 -1.67 2.56
C GLY A 44 8.84 -3.00 2.18
N TRP A 45 9.30 -4.03 2.86
CA TRP A 45 8.83 -5.39 2.77
C TRP A 45 8.48 -5.91 4.16
N ASN A 46 7.45 -6.73 4.25
CA ASN A 46 7.00 -7.37 5.48
C ASN A 46 6.70 -8.86 5.21
N SER A 47 7.09 -9.74 6.12
CA SER A 47 7.01 -11.19 5.91
C SER A 47 5.61 -11.82 6.06
N TYR A 48 4.60 -11.08 6.54
CA TYR A 48 3.31 -11.66 6.93
C TYR A 48 2.56 -12.35 5.78
N ASP A 49 2.32 -11.69 4.65
CA ASP A 49 1.45 -12.26 3.59
C ASP A 49 2.07 -13.47 2.90
N SER A 50 3.40 -13.60 2.96
CA SER A 50 4.15 -14.71 2.34
C SER A 50 4.47 -15.85 3.32
N PHE A 51 4.79 -15.53 4.57
CA PHE A 51 5.27 -16.51 5.55
C PHE A 51 4.36 -16.68 6.76
N SER A 52 3.26 -15.93 6.85
CA SER A 52 2.43 -15.84 8.05
C SER A 52 3.30 -15.56 9.29
N TRP A 53 3.56 -16.55 10.13
CA TRP A 53 4.40 -16.43 11.31
C TRP A 53 5.70 -17.24 11.27
N ILE A 54 5.93 -18.01 10.20
CA ILE A 54 6.93 -19.09 10.17
C ILE A 54 8.23 -18.72 9.46
N VAL A 55 8.42 -17.46 9.07
CA VAL A 55 9.64 -17.00 8.38
C VAL A 55 10.91 -17.40 9.15
N THR A 56 11.90 -17.88 8.43
CA THR A 56 13.24 -18.22 8.97
C THR A 56 14.26 -17.12 8.70
N GLU A 57 15.38 -17.12 9.43
CA GLU A 57 16.47 -16.15 9.24
C GLU A 57 17.00 -16.16 7.80
N GLU A 58 17.15 -17.34 7.19
CA GLU A 58 17.64 -17.47 5.82
C GLU A 58 16.67 -16.83 4.81
N GLU A 59 15.38 -17.14 4.92
CA GLU A 59 14.35 -16.62 4.01
C GLU A 59 14.19 -15.10 4.15
N PHE A 60 14.27 -14.60 5.39
CA PHE A 60 14.26 -13.17 5.68
C PHE A 60 15.46 -12.46 5.04
N LEU A 61 16.68 -12.98 5.22
CA LEU A 61 17.89 -12.38 4.68
C LEU A 61 17.91 -12.41 3.15
N GLN A 62 17.43 -13.48 2.51
CA GLN A 62 17.30 -13.55 1.06
C GLN A 62 16.34 -12.49 0.51
N ASN A 63 15.21 -12.25 1.20
CA ASN A 63 14.29 -11.15 0.86
C ASN A 63 14.95 -9.79 1.06
N ALA A 64 15.67 -9.58 2.17
CA ALA A 64 16.39 -8.33 2.43
C ALA A 64 17.48 -8.05 1.38
N GLU A 65 18.25 -9.06 0.97
CA GLU A 65 19.22 -8.95 -0.12
C GLU A 65 18.55 -8.53 -1.44
N TYR A 66 17.37 -9.08 -1.74
CA TYR A 66 16.61 -8.67 -2.92
C TYR A 66 16.19 -7.19 -2.84
N VAL A 67 15.67 -6.74 -1.69
CA VAL A 67 15.32 -5.33 -1.46
C VAL A 67 16.53 -4.44 -1.69
N ALA A 68 17.68 -4.78 -1.09
CA ALA A 68 18.91 -4.02 -1.22
C ALA A 68 19.40 -3.93 -2.67
N ALA A 69 19.38 -5.05 -3.40
CA ALA A 69 19.87 -5.12 -4.77
C ALA A 69 18.94 -4.46 -5.80
N ASN A 70 17.61 -4.58 -5.60
CA ASN A 70 16.65 -4.28 -6.66
C ASN A 70 15.68 -3.14 -6.33
N LEU A 71 15.26 -2.99 -5.07
CA LEU A 71 14.18 -2.08 -4.68
C LEU A 71 14.68 -0.82 -3.94
N SER A 72 15.89 -0.85 -3.36
CA SER A 72 16.50 0.28 -2.64
C SER A 72 16.60 1.55 -3.48
N LYS A 73 16.97 1.42 -4.76
CA LYS A 73 17.01 2.52 -5.75
C LYS A 73 15.64 3.14 -6.04
N HIS A 74 14.57 2.42 -5.72
CA HIS A 74 13.19 2.89 -5.80
C HIS A 74 12.67 3.41 -4.46
N GLY A 75 13.52 3.44 -3.42
CA GLY A 75 13.24 3.98 -2.09
C GLY A 75 12.54 3.03 -1.14
N TYR A 76 12.59 1.71 -1.40
CA TYR A 76 12.28 0.69 -0.41
C TYR A 76 13.47 0.58 0.56
N GLU A 77 13.22 0.76 1.85
CA GLU A 77 14.31 0.78 2.84
C GLU A 77 14.01 -0.06 4.08
N TYR A 78 12.74 -0.38 4.37
CA TYR A 78 12.36 -1.17 5.54
C TYR A 78 12.22 -2.65 5.20
N VAL A 79 12.76 -3.54 6.03
CA VAL A 79 12.51 -4.99 6.00
C VAL A 79 12.02 -5.43 7.38
N VAL A 80 10.79 -5.91 7.45
CA VAL A 80 10.05 -6.09 8.71
C VAL A 80 9.74 -7.57 8.95
N VAL A 81 10.16 -8.09 10.10
CA VAL A 81 9.81 -9.44 10.57
C VAL A 81 8.45 -9.40 11.25
N ASP A 82 7.52 -10.18 10.72
CA ASP A 82 6.12 -10.25 11.08
C ASP A 82 5.66 -11.71 11.00
N PHE A 83 4.77 -12.21 11.85
CA PHE A 83 4.58 -11.92 13.26
C PHE A 83 5.00 -13.16 14.08
N LEU A 84 5.00 -13.08 15.40
CA LEU A 84 5.37 -14.19 16.30
C LEU A 84 6.77 -14.76 16.06
N TRP A 85 7.76 -13.93 15.74
CA TRP A 85 9.17 -14.36 15.65
C TRP A 85 9.72 -15.00 16.94
N TYR A 86 9.06 -14.74 18.07
CA TYR A 86 9.33 -15.31 19.38
C TYR A 86 8.60 -16.64 19.66
N ARG A 87 7.69 -17.10 18.80
CA ARG A 87 6.98 -18.37 19.01
C ARG A 87 7.84 -19.55 18.57
N ARG A 88 7.98 -20.56 19.43
CA ARG A 88 8.66 -21.82 19.13
C ARG A 88 7.98 -22.52 17.95
N PHE A 89 8.74 -22.86 16.92
CA PHE A 89 8.23 -23.68 15.83
C PHE A 89 8.26 -25.17 16.21
N GLU A 90 7.23 -25.62 16.91
CA GLU A 90 7.12 -26.98 17.45
C GLU A 90 5.72 -27.58 17.25
N GLN A 91 5.57 -28.88 17.52
CA GLN A 91 4.29 -29.55 17.41
C GLN A 91 3.26 -28.94 18.37
N GLY A 92 2.11 -28.52 17.84
CA GLY A 92 1.04 -27.88 18.61
C GLY A 92 1.07 -26.34 18.57
N ALA A 93 2.19 -25.75 18.17
CA ALA A 93 2.27 -24.31 17.94
C ALA A 93 1.49 -23.91 16.67
N SER A 94 0.72 -22.85 16.78
CA SER A 94 -0.02 -22.20 15.70
C SER A 94 -0.15 -20.71 16.00
N VAL A 95 -0.79 -19.94 15.14
CA VAL A 95 -1.14 -18.54 15.42
C VAL A 95 -1.98 -18.36 16.69
N TRP A 96 -2.79 -19.35 17.06
CA TRP A 96 -3.77 -19.24 18.13
C TRP A 96 -3.33 -19.88 19.45
N SER A 97 -2.20 -20.58 19.46
CA SER A 97 -1.70 -21.28 20.65
C SER A 97 -0.90 -20.32 21.55
N GLY A 98 -1.31 -20.16 22.80
CA GLY A 98 -0.48 -19.52 23.83
C GLY A 98 0.44 -20.53 24.54
N GLY A 99 1.49 -20.04 25.22
CA GLY A 99 2.43 -20.87 25.98
C GLY A 99 3.58 -21.45 25.15
N HIS A 100 3.81 -20.86 23.98
CA HIS A 100 4.89 -21.26 23.06
C HIS A 100 5.87 -20.11 22.81
N GLU A 101 5.81 -19.04 23.61
CA GLU A 101 6.63 -17.86 23.49
C GLU A 101 8.01 -18.09 24.11
N VAL A 102 9.07 -17.73 23.39
CA VAL A 102 10.41 -17.66 23.95
C VAL A 102 10.56 -16.32 24.67
N THR A 103 10.86 -16.37 25.96
CA THR A 103 11.09 -15.19 26.80
C THR A 103 12.45 -15.29 27.48
N ASP A 104 13.04 -14.14 27.80
CA ASP A 104 14.17 -14.07 28.73
C ASP A 104 13.70 -14.13 30.20
N GLU A 105 14.63 -14.14 31.14
CA GLU A 105 14.35 -14.18 32.58
C GLU A 105 13.57 -12.95 33.10
N TYR A 106 13.44 -11.91 32.28
CA TYR A 106 12.75 -10.66 32.56
C TYR A 106 11.38 -10.55 31.87
N GLY A 107 10.89 -11.64 31.27
CA GLY A 107 9.60 -11.68 30.59
C GLY A 107 9.57 -10.95 29.25
N ARG A 108 10.74 -10.58 28.70
CA ARG A 108 10.83 -9.94 27.38
C ARG A 108 10.93 -11.03 26.30
N LEU A 109 10.27 -10.81 25.17
CA LEU A 109 10.23 -11.77 24.08
C LEU A 109 11.60 -11.90 23.41
N MET A 110 12.01 -13.13 23.10
CA MET A 110 13.27 -13.45 22.42
C MET A 110 12.99 -14.20 21.12
N PRO A 111 13.80 -14.05 20.05
CA PRO A 111 13.60 -14.80 18.81
C PRO A 111 13.76 -16.30 19.03
N ASP A 112 12.89 -17.09 18.40
CA ASP A 112 12.98 -18.55 18.42
C ASP A 112 14.31 -19.01 17.80
N PRO A 113 15.24 -19.59 18.56
CA PRO A 113 16.56 -19.96 18.05
C PRO A 113 16.52 -21.05 16.97
N GLY A 114 15.43 -21.82 16.89
CA GLY A 114 15.22 -22.79 15.82
C GLY A 114 15.02 -22.14 14.45
N ARG A 115 14.31 -21.01 14.41
CA ARG A 115 14.09 -20.22 13.19
C ARG A 115 15.12 -19.12 12.98
N TRP A 116 15.78 -18.69 14.06
CA TRP A 116 16.77 -17.63 14.07
C TRP A 116 18.11 -18.11 14.65
N PRO A 117 18.88 -18.96 13.94
CA PRO A 117 20.06 -19.62 14.50
C PRO A 117 21.15 -18.65 15.00
N SER A 118 21.23 -17.43 14.48
CA SER A 118 22.20 -16.44 14.96
C SER A 118 21.88 -15.86 16.36
N THR A 119 20.72 -16.19 16.93
CA THR A 119 20.24 -15.64 18.22
C THR A 119 20.48 -16.58 19.42
N VAL A 120 20.97 -17.81 19.19
CA VAL A 120 21.16 -18.88 20.19
C VAL A 120 21.86 -18.44 21.48
N ASP A 121 22.83 -17.52 21.38
CA ASP A 121 23.60 -17.02 22.54
C ASP A 121 22.92 -15.82 23.26
N GLY A 122 21.60 -15.67 23.17
CA GLY A 122 20.87 -14.55 23.78
C GLY A 122 21.15 -13.19 23.12
N LYS A 123 21.75 -13.18 21.92
CA LYS A 123 22.08 -11.95 21.17
C LYS A 123 20.85 -11.21 20.63
N GLY A 124 19.68 -11.87 20.70
CA GLY A 124 18.44 -11.41 20.10
C GLY A 124 18.63 -11.03 18.64
N PHE A 125 17.94 -10.02 18.15
CA PHE A 125 18.02 -9.66 16.73
C PHE A 125 19.26 -8.85 16.31
N LYS A 126 20.18 -8.53 17.23
CA LYS A 126 21.36 -7.70 16.90
C LYS A 126 22.15 -8.20 15.67
N PRO A 127 22.47 -9.50 15.53
CA PRO A 127 23.22 -9.98 14.37
C PRO A 127 22.45 -9.82 13.05
N ILE A 128 21.12 -9.90 13.09
CA ILE A 128 20.25 -9.73 11.91
C ILE A 128 20.21 -8.24 11.53
N ALA A 129 19.99 -7.36 12.51
CA ALA A 129 19.99 -5.92 12.29
C ALA A 129 21.32 -5.44 11.70
N GLU A 130 22.46 -5.93 12.22
CA GLU A 130 23.79 -5.61 11.68
C GLU A 130 23.95 -6.03 10.21
N LYS A 131 23.44 -7.22 9.82
CA LYS A 131 23.42 -7.66 8.43
C LYS A 131 22.54 -6.75 7.56
N VAL A 132 21.33 -6.42 8.02
CA VAL A 132 20.39 -5.54 7.31
C VAL A 132 20.97 -4.13 7.14
N HIS A 133 21.57 -3.56 8.18
CA HIS A 133 22.23 -2.26 8.11
C HIS A 133 23.45 -2.27 7.18
N ALA A 134 24.22 -3.36 7.16
CA ALA A 134 25.33 -3.53 6.23
C ALA A 134 24.88 -3.56 4.75
N MET A 135 23.62 -3.98 4.49
CA MET A 135 22.98 -3.89 3.17
C MET A 135 22.47 -2.46 2.84
N GLY A 136 22.57 -1.52 3.77
CA GLY A 136 22.03 -0.16 3.62
C GLY A 136 20.51 -0.06 3.82
N LEU A 137 19.90 -1.07 4.45
CA LEU A 137 18.48 -1.12 4.76
C LEU A 137 18.22 -0.82 6.24
N LYS A 138 16.94 -0.69 6.60
CA LYS A 138 16.43 -0.48 7.96
C LYS A 138 15.66 -1.72 8.41
N PHE A 139 15.90 -2.16 9.64
CA PHE A 139 15.35 -3.38 10.19
C PHE A 139 14.12 -3.12 11.05
N GLY A 140 13.05 -3.89 10.84
CA GLY A 140 11.82 -3.76 11.62
C GLY A 140 11.31 -5.07 12.21
N ILE A 141 10.53 -4.95 13.28
CA ILE A 141 9.85 -6.08 13.90
C ILE A 141 8.39 -5.75 14.24
N HIS A 142 7.56 -6.77 14.16
CA HIS A 142 6.22 -6.81 14.74
C HIS A 142 6.29 -7.06 16.23
N VAL A 143 5.44 -6.42 17.03
CA VAL A 143 5.29 -6.67 18.46
C VAL A 143 3.82 -6.64 18.85
N MET A 144 3.41 -7.51 19.76
CA MET A 144 2.07 -7.49 20.34
C MET A 144 1.98 -6.49 21.50
N ARG A 145 0.77 -5.98 21.75
CA ARG A 145 0.46 -5.18 22.93
C ARG A 145 0.86 -5.89 24.23
N GLY A 146 1.49 -5.14 25.13
CA GLY A 146 1.65 -5.52 26.52
C GLY A 146 2.64 -6.65 26.77
N ILE A 147 2.23 -7.67 27.52
CA ILE A 147 3.07 -8.76 28.04
C ILE A 147 2.48 -10.13 27.67
N SER A 148 3.33 -11.13 27.46
CA SER A 148 2.87 -12.48 27.13
C SER A 148 2.21 -13.17 28.32
N THR A 149 1.19 -13.98 28.04
CA THR A 149 0.52 -14.81 29.05
C THR A 149 1.47 -15.83 29.67
N GLU A 150 2.47 -16.32 28.90
CA GLU A 150 3.52 -17.21 29.41
C GLU A 150 4.35 -16.53 30.50
N ALA A 151 4.83 -15.31 30.27
CA ALA A 151 5.60 -14.55 31.26
C ALA A 151 4.80 -14.32 32.56
N VAL A 152 3.49 -14.05 32.43
CA VAL A 152 2.57 -13.89 33.57
C VAL A 152 2.35 -15.20 34.32
N GLN A 153 2.20 -16.32 33.60
CA GLN A 153 2.01 -17.65 34.20
C GLN A 153 3.25 -18.11 34.96
N THR A 154 4.44 -17.90 34.38
CA THR A 154 5.72 -18.22 35.02
C THR A 154 6.20 -17.16 36.00
N ASP A 155 5.50 -16.03 36.08
CA ASP A 155 5.75 -14.93 37.00
C ASP A 155 7.18 -14.39 36.91
N THR A 156 7.64 -14.11 35.69
CA THR A 156 9.00 -13.64 35.43
C THR A 156 9.30 -12.34 36.18
N LYS A 157 10.58 -12.10 36.49
CA LYS A 157 10.98 -10.85 37.13
C LYS A 157 10.81 -9.69 36.15
N ILE A 158 10.61 -8.49 36.65
CA ILE A 158 10.55 -7.26 35.86
C ILE A 158 11.54 -6.27 36.46
N CYS A 159 12.45 -5.79 35.62
CA CYS A 159 13.52 -4.90 36.04
C CYS A 159 13.43 -3.55 35.34
N ASN A 160 14.01 -2.53 35.96
CA ASN A 160 14.18 -1.24 35.30
C ASN A 160 15.09 -1.38 34.06
N ALA A 161 14.79 -0.60 33.03
CA ALA A 161 15.51 -0.61 31.74
C ALA A 161 16.97 -0.12 31.82
N MET A 162 17.47 0.23 33.01
CA MET A 162 18.80 0.80 33.24
C MET A 162 19.70 -0.17 34.05
N GLY A 163 19.57 -1.46 33.78
CA GLY A 163 20.21 -2.53 34.55
C GLY A 163 21.72 -2.35 34.71
N SER A 164 22.14 -2.31 35.97
CA SER A 164 23.52 -2.59 36.36
C SER A 164 23.93 -3.98 35.86
N PRO A 165 25.20 -4.23 35.47
CA PRO A 165 25.71 -5.52 35.00
C PRO A 165 25.46 -6.71 35.94
N ASP A 166 25.06 -6.45 37.19
CA ASP A 166 25.06 -7.42 38.30
C ASP A 166 23.70 -8.10 38.54
N GLY A 167 22.71 -7.91 37.65
CA GLY A 167 21.56 -8.81 37.46
C GLY A 167 20.47 -8.85 38.56
N ALA A 168 20.59 -8.11 39.65
CA ALA A 168 19.58 -8.06 40.73
C ALA A 168 19.13 -6.66 41.16
N GLU A 169 19.95 -5.62 40.95
CA GLU A 169 19.54 -4.26 41.26
C GLU A 169 18.49 -3.77 40.24
N GLY A 170 17.37 -3.23 40.73
CA GLY A 170 16.31 -2.69 39.86
C GLY A 170 15.16 -3.65 39.52
N CYS A 171 15.20 -4.90 39.97
CA CYS A 171 14.18 -5.92 39.73
C CYS A 171 13.17 -6.01 40.88
N TYR A 172 12.25 -5.03 40.95
CA TYR A 172 11.33 -4.88 42.09
C TYR A 172 9.92 -5.45 41.86
N TRP A 173 9.60 -5.87 40.64
CA TRP A 173 8.26 -6.32 40.25
C TRP A 173 8.32 -7.69 39.58
N THR A 174 7.17 -8.33 39.44
CA THR A 174 6.99 -9.53 38.61
C THR A 174 5.99 -9.28 37.48
N ALA A 175 5.92 -10.20 36.53
CA ALA A 175 4.96 -10.14 35.44
C ALA A 175 3.50 -10.04 35.94
N LYS A 176 3.15 -10.71 37.05
CA LYS A 176 1.82 -10.60 37.66
C LYS A 176 1.54 -9.22 38.29
N ASP A 177 2.56 -8.53 38.80
CA ASP A 177 2.39 -7.19 39.36
C ASP A 177 2.05 -6.15 38.29
N VAL A 178 2.50 -6.39 37.05
CA VAL A 178 2.40 -5.42 35.96
C VAL A 178 1.30 -5.73 34.95
N ALA A 179 0.88 -6.99 34.84
CA ALA A 179 -0.13 -7.43 33.90
C ALA A 179 -1.56 -7.02 34.31
N LEU A 180 -2.40 -6.69 33.33
CA LEU A 180 -3.81 -6.40 33.53
C LEU A 180 -4.67 -7.57 33.05
N ALA A 181 -5.06 -8.46 33.96
CA ALA A 181 -5.96 -9.58 33.62
C ALA A 181 -7.31 -9.07 33.07
N GLY A 182 -7.87 -9.77 32.07
CA GLY A 182 -9.14 -9.39 31.42
C GLY A 182 -8.98 -8.32 30.34
N THR A 183 -7.75 -7.94 29.98
CA THR A 183 -7.41 -7.00 28.90
C THR A 183 -6.68 -7.69 27.75
N GLU A 184 -6.93 -8.99 27.59
CA GLU A 184 -6.30 -9.79 26.55
C GLU A 184 -6.64 -9.26 25.16
N CYS A 185 -5.73 -9.46 24.21
CA CYS A 185 -5.93 -9.06 22.82
C CYS A 185 -7.22 -9.68 22.24
N SER A 186 -8.06 -8.88 21.60
CA SER A 186 -9.41 -9.29 21.14
C SER A 186 -9.38 -10.57 20.29
N TRP A 187 -8.44 -10.63 19.34
CA TRP A 187 -8.25 -11.74 18.41
C TRP A 187 -7.21 -12.77 18.87
N MET A 188 -6.41 -12.48 19.92
CA MET A 188 -5.36 -13.39 20.43
C MET A 188 -5.38 -13.53 21.97
N LYS A 189 -6.54 -13.87 22.51
CA LYS A 189 -6.80 -13.89 23.97
C LYS A 189 -5.86 -14.80 24.78
N ALA A 190 -5.37 -15.87 24.19
CA ALA A 190 -4.53 -16.84 24.88
C ALA A 190 -3.06 -16.41 25.02
N CYS A 191 -2.62 -15.35 24.34
CA CYS A 191 -1.19 -15.08 24.16
C CYS A 191 -0.71 -13.77 24.78
N PHE A 192 -1.49 -12.69 24.74
CA PHE A 192 -1.06 -11.36 25.17
C PHE A 192 -2.15 -10.60 25.93
N MET A 193 -1.74 -9.81 26.92
CA MET A 193 -2.60 -8.90 27.69
C MET A 193 -1.91 -7.56 27.96
N SER A 194 -2.69 -6.52 28.25
CA SER A 194 -2.13 -5.20 28.51
C SER A 194 -1.27 -5.16 29.77
N VAL A 195 -0.39 -4.15 29.79
CA VAL A 195 0.44 -3.81 30.94
C VAL A 195 -0.13 -2.58 31.63
N ASN A 196 -0.06 -2.52 32.96
CA ASN A 196 -0.49 -1.37 33.73
C ASN A 196 0.47 -0.18 33.52
N THR A 197 0.13 0.70 32.58
CA THR A 197 0.92 1.88 32.23
C THR A 197 0.96 2.97 33.30
N THR A 198 0.17 2.83 34.37
CA THR A 198 0.15 3.76 35.51
C THR A 198 1.06 3.34 36.66
N SER A 199 1.49 2.07 36.67
CA SER A 199 2.40 1.56 37.70
C SER A 199 3.86 1.75 37.32
N GLU A 200 4.73 1.91 38.33
CA GLU A 200 6.18 2.00 38.11
C GLU A 200 6.72 0.74 37.44
N GLY A 201 6.26 -0.44 37.87
CA GLY A 201 6.63 -1.72 37.27
C GLY A 201 6.20 -1.88 35.82
N GLY A 202 4.98 -1.47 35.46
CA GLY A 202 4.50 -1.56 34.08
C GLY A 202 5.27 -0.63 33.14
N LEU A 203 5.57 0.58 33.59
CA LEU A 203 6.47 1.48 32.86
C LEU A 203 7.90 0.92 32.79
N ALA A 204 8.42 0.31 33.86
CA ALA A 204 9.74 -0.32 33.86
C ALA A 204 9.83 -1.43 32.81
N PHE A 205 8.81 -2.31 32.75
CA PHE A 205 8.73 -3.35 31.73
C PHE A 205 8.73 -2.78 30.31
N ILE A 206 7.80 -1.85 30.01
CA ILE A 206 7.71 -1.22 28.69
C ILE A 206 9.04 -0.55 28.32
N ASN A 207 9.65 0.24 29.20
CA ASN A 207 10.94 0.86 28.91
C ASN A 207 12.04 -0.20 28.63
N SER A 208 12.05 -1.32 29.37
CA SER A 208 13.06 -2.37 29.20
C SER A 208 12.94 -3.11 27.87
N LEU A 209 11.70 -3.28 27.40
CA LEU A 209 11.37 -3.94 26.14
C LEU A 209 11.84 -3.07 24.95
N TYR A 210 11.53 -1.78 24.98
CA TYR A 210 11.94 -0.89 23.90
C TYR A 210 13.43 -0.55 23.94
N GLN A 211 14.07 -0.55 25.11
CA GLN A 211 15.53 -0.46 25.20
C GLN A 211 16.20 -1.71 24.58
N GLN A 212 15.69 -2.91 24.84
CA GLN A 212 16.18 -4.13 24.19
C GLN A 212 16.11 -4.04 22.66
N TYR A 213 15.01 -3.52 22.12
CA TYR A 213 14.88 -3.30 20.67
C TYR A 213 15.88 -2.26 20.15
N ALA A 214 16.15 -1.20 20.91
CA ALA A 214 17.19 -0.25 20.55
C ALA A 214 18.60 -0.88 20.57
N ASP A 215 18.90 -1.72 21.56
CA ASP A 215 20.18 -2.42 21.70
C ASP A 215 20.41 -3.45 20.57
N TRP A 216 19.34 -4.05 20.05
CA TRP A 216 19.37 -4.87 18.86
C TRP A 216 19.52 -4.08 17.57
N GLY A 217 19.29 -2.76 17.59
CA GLY A 217 19.37 -1.94 16.39
C GLY A 217 18.09 -1.93 15.55
N ILE A 218 16.92 -2.11 16.15
CA ILE A 218 15.63 -1.99 15.44
C ILE A 218 15.41 -0.54 14.97
N ASP A 219 14.88 -0.34 13.76
CA ASP A 219 14.55 0.97 13.16
C ASP A 219 13.04 1.18 12.94
N PHE A 220 12.24 0.11 13.05
CA PHE A 220 10.82 0.12 12.77
C PHE A 220 10.07 -0.86 13.69
N ILE A 221 9.03 -0.38 14.37
CA ILE A 221 8.16 -1.18 15.23
C ILE A 221 6.74 -1.15 14.66
N LYS A 222 6.19 -2.31 14.32
CA LYS A 222 4.75 -2.50 14.09
C LYS A 222 4.12 -3.05 15.37
N HIS A 223 3.39 -2.21 16.08
CA HIS A 223 2.76 -2.54 17.35
C HIS A 223 1.31 -2.90 17.12
N ASP A 224 0.98 -4.14 17.42
CA ASP A 224 -0.28 -4.77 17.10
C ASP A 224 -1.18 -4.91 18.34
N CYS A 225 -2.47 -5.07 18.10
CA CYS A 225 -3.54 -5.13 19.09
C CYS A 225 -3.65 -3.87 19.97
N VAL A 226 -3.37 -2.69 19.41
CA VAL A 226 -3.42 -1.41 20.14
C VAL A 226 -4.34 -0.35 19.52
N PHE A 227 -4.81 -0.58 18.30
CA PHE A 227 -5.57 0.38 17.52
C PHE A 227 -6.81 -0.27 16.89
N GLY A 228 -7.72 0.55 16.36
CA GLY A 228 -9.05 0.08 15.95
C GLY A 228 -10.09 0.16 17.07
N VAL A 229 -11.36 0.02 16.73
CA VAL A 229 -12.49 0.26 17.65
C VAL A 229 -12.46 -0.70 18.84
N ASP A 230 -11.97 -1.91 18.63
CA ASP A 230 -12.02 -2.99 19.62
C ASP A 230 -10.80 -2.97 20.55
N ASP A 231 -9.69 -2.35 20.15
CA ASP A 231 -8.39 -2.46 20.85
C ASP A 231 -7.72 -1.11 21.16
N LEU A 232 -8.35 0.04 20.88
CA LEU A 232 -7.76 1.36 21.09
C LEU A 232 -7.32 1.60 22.55
N SER A 233 -6.00 1.64 22.77
CA SER A 233 -5.39 1.97 24.06
C SER A 233 -4.44 3.17 23.92
N VAL A 234 -4.97 4.39 24.07
CA VAL A 234 -4.18 5.63 23.96
C VAL A 234 -3.09 5.70 25.03
N ASP A 235 -3.35 5.18 26.22
CA ASP A 235 -2.38 5.18 27.32
C ASP A 235 -1.19 4.26 27.02
N GLU A 236 -1.41 3.07 26.47
CA GLU A 236 -0.33 2.17 26.05
C GLU A 236 0.43 2.71 24.84
N ILE A 237 -0.28 3.26 23.86
CA ILE A 237 0.36 3.93 22.71
C ILE A 237 1.26 5.08 23.20
N THR A 238 0.80 5.85 24.19
CA THR A 238 1.58 6.94 24.80
C THR A 238 2.79 6.43 25.57
N ALA A 239 2.62 5.38 26.38
CA ALA A 239 3.71 4.78 27.15
C ALA A 239 4.80 4.23 26.24
N VAL A 240 4.42 3.51 25.19
CA VAL A 240 5.33 2.99 24.17
C VAL A 240 6.02 4.10 23.39
N SER A 241 5.29 5.11 22.92
CA SER A 241 5.88 6.25 22.19
C SER A 241 6.95 6.98 23.02
N LYS A 242 6.68 7.15 24.33
CA LYS A 242 7.66 7.69 25.29
C LYS A 242 8.84 6.76 25.50
N ALA A 243 8.61 5.45 25.61
CA ALA A 243 9.68 4.46 25.78
C ALA A 243 10.62 4.44 24.58
N ILE A 244 10.07 4.40 23.35
CA ILE A 244 10.84 4.54 22.09
C ILE A 244 11.70 5.81 22.13
N SER A 245 11.09 6.96 22.44
CA SER A 245 11.79 8.25 22.49
C SER A 245 12.94 8.26 23.52
N ARG A 246 12.79 7.56 24.65
CA ARG A 246 13.81 7.49 25.72
C ARG A 246 15.05 6.71 25.34
N THR A 247 14.94 5.76 24.43
CA THR A 247 16.09 4.97 23.98
C THR A 247 17.15 5.80 23.26
N GLY A 248 16.78 6.98 22.73
CA GLY A 248 17.63 7.81 21.88
C GLY A 248 17.85 7.25 20.47
N ARG A 249 17.36 6.04 20.16
CA ARG A 249 17.42 5.46 18.82
C ARG A 249 16.21 5.91 17.99
N PRO A 250 16.42 6.46 16.77
CA PRO A 250 15.31 6.75 15.87
C PRO A 250 14.61 5.47 15.41
N MET A 251 13.36 5.27 15.84
CA MET A 251 12.52 4.13 15.43
C MET A 251 11.17 4.63 14.88
N VAL A 252 10.82 4.20 13.67
CA VAL A 252 9.47 4.39 13.13
C VAL A 252 8.51 3.57 13.97
N TYR A 253 7.36 4.15 14.28
CA TYR A 253 6.34 3.52 15.11
C TYR A 253 5.07 3.41 14.26
N SER A 254 4.58 2.20 14.12
CA SER A 254 3.42 1.80 13.32
C SER A 254 2.39 1.14 14.24
N LEU A 255 1.10 1.50 14.10
CA LEU A 255 0.01 0.94 14.90
C LEU A 255 -0.85 -0.02 14.08
N SER A 256 -1.24 -1.13 14.69
CA SER A 256 -2.08 -2.18 14.11
C SER A 256 -2.98 -2.84 15.18
N PRO A 257 -4.09 -3.50 14.81
CA PRO A 257 -4.78 -3.38 13.54
C PRO A 257 -5.60 -2.07 13.49
N GLY A 258 -6.27 -1.80 12.37
CA GLY A 258 -7.08 -0.61 12.16
C GLY A 258 -8.57 -0.90 12.08
N VAL A 259 -9.05 -1.97 12.71
CA VAL A 259 -10.43 -2.46 12.53
C VAL A 259 -11.43 -1.34 12.82
N ARG A 260 -12.15 -0.90 11.77
CA ARG A 260 -13.12 0.20 11.79
C ARG A 260 -12.55 1.53 12.33
N ALA A 261 -11.26 1.79 12.13
CA ALA A 261 -10.63 3.02 12.57
C ALA A 261 -11.30 4.25 11.93
N THR A 262 -11.44 5.31 12.72
CA THR A 262 -12.06 6.56 12.28
C THR A 262 -11.05 7.70 12.22
N PRO A 263 -11.29 8.75 11.42
CA PRO A 263 -10.48 9.96 11.43
C PRO A 263 -10.35 10.62 12.82
N LYS A 264 -11.33 10.40 13.72
CA LYS A 264 -11.27 10.88 15.10
C LYS A 264 -10.19 10.13 15.89
N MET A 265 -10.21 8.80 15.86
CA MET A 265 -9.22 7.97 16.56
C MET A 265 -7.80 8.24 16.06
N ALA A 266 -7.64 8.40 14.74
CA ALA A 266 -6.35 8.75 14.15
C ALA A 266 -5.79 10.07 14.70
N LYS A 267 -6.63 11.11 14.87
CA LYS A 267 -6.22 12.38 15.48
C LYS A 267 -5.75 12.25 16.92
N GLU A 268 -6.29 11.28 17.67
CA GLU A 268 -5.92 11.04 19.08
C GLU A 268 -4.52 10.44 19.20
N VAL A 269 -4.08 9.62 18.24
CA VAL A 269 -2.80 8.89 18.30
C VAL A 269 -1.70 9.49 17.42
N ALA A 270 -2.05 10.40 16.51
CA ALA A 270 -1.14 10.87 15.47
C ALA A 270 0.13 11.55 15.98
N SER A 271 0.09 12.22 17.13
CA SER A 271 1.28 12.84 17.74
C SER A 271 2.23 11.85 18.39
N LEU A 272 1.82 10.58 18.46
CA LEU A 272 2.56 9.53 19.14
C LEU A 272 3.19 8.56 18.15
N THR A 273 2.73 8.53 16.90
CA THR A 273 3.06 7.50 15.90
C THR A 273 3.41 8.09 14.53
N HIS A 274 4.14 7.32 13.73
CA HIS A 274 4.55 7.68 12.36
C HIS A 274 3.64 7.05 11.30
N MET A 275 2.94 5.98 11.63
CA MET A 275 1.87 5.42 10.81
C MET A 275 0.87 4.63 11.67
N TYR A 276 -0.35 4.44 11.15
CA TYR A 276 -1.41 3.73 11.86
C TYR A 276 -2.36 3.08 10.86
N ARG A 277 -2.64 1.79 11.02
CA ARG A 277 -3.54 1.06 10.14
C ARG A 277 -4.96 1.62 10.25
N VAL A 278 -5.64 1.82 9.13
CA VAL A 278 -7.02 2.36 9.10
C VAL A 278 -8.08 1.34 8.69
N THR A 279 -7.66 0.12 8.41
CA THR A 279 -8.48 -1.04 8.00
C THR A 279 -8.14 -2.29 8.82
N SER A 280 -8.89 -3.39 8.62
CA SER A 280 -8.48 -4.73 9.05
C SER A 280 -7.23 -5.18 8.28
N ASP A 281 -6.77 -6.42 8.50
CA ASP A 281 -5.85 -7.09 7.57
C ASP A 281 -6.42 -7.00 6.14
N ASP A 282 -5.58 -6.62 5.17
CA ASP A 282 -5.88 -6.67 3.74
C ASP A 282 -5.27 -7.92 3.11
N TRP A 283 -6.09 -8.64 2.36
CA TRP A 283 -5.70 -9.81 1.58
C TRP A 283 -6.07 -9.63 0.10
N ASP A 284 -5.60 -10.56 -0.71
CA ASP A 284 -5.69 -10.54 -2.16
C ASP A 284 -7.06 -10.97 -2.72
N LEU A 285 -8.12 -10.50 -2.08
CA LEU A 285 -9.51 -10.64 -2.51
C LEU A 285 -10.07 -9.28 -2.92
N TRP A 286 -10.70 -9.22 -4.10
CA TRP A 286 -11.21 -7.96 -4.63
C TRP A 286 -12.14 -7.21 -3.67
N TRP A 287 -12.98 -7.92 -2.92
CA TRP A 287 -13.90 -7.28 -1.98
C TRP A 287 -13.19 -6.62 -0.80
N GLU A 288 -12.00 -7.09 -0.39
CA GLU A 288 -11.17 -6.45 0.64
C GLU A 288 -10.60 -5.14 0.12
N VAL A 289 -10.07 -5.16 -1.12
CA VAL A 289 -9.65 -3.93 -1.82
C VAL A 289 -10.79 -2.91 -1.92
N LEU A 290 -12.04 -3.35 -2.14
CA LEU A 290 -13.21 -2.47 -2.17
C LEU A 290 -13.47 -1.75 -0.84
N LEU A 291 -13.20 -2.39 0.31
CA LEU A 291 -13.42 -1.79 1.63
C LEU A 291 -12.48 -0.60 1.89
N HIS A 292 -11.35 -0.52 1.19
CA HIS A 292 -10.37 0.56 1.34
C HIS A 292 -10.82 1.87 0.70
N PHE A 293 -11.67 1.85 -0.34
CA PHE A 293 -12.13 3.07 -1.02
C PHE A 293 -12.88 4.07 -0.11
N PRO A 294 -13.93 3.67 0.62
CA PRO A 294 -14.64 4.60 1.52
C PRO A 294 -13.73 5.08 2.66
N VAL A 295 -12.86 4.22 3.19
CA VAL A 295 -11.92 4.59 4.26
C VAL A 295 -10.91 5.62 3.76
N ALA A 296 -10.25 5.36 2.62
CA ALA A 296 -9.31 6.30 2.01
C ALA A 296 -9.96 7.66 1.72
N ARG A 297 -11.20 7.66 1.19
CA ARG A 297 -11.99 8.87 0.97
C ARG A 297 -12.18 9.65 2.27
N ASP A 298 -12.61 8.99 3.34
CA ASP A 298 -12.95 9.64 4.60
C ASP A 298 -11.70 10.24 5.28
N PHE A 299 -10.57 9.54 5.23
CA PHE A 299 -9.28 10.04 5.72
C PHE A 299 -8.76 11.22 4.88
N ALA A 300 -8.90 11.16 3.55
CA ALA A 300 -8.55 12.27 2.66
C ALA A 300 -9.44 13.51 2.93
N ALA A 301 -10.75 13.32 3.04
CA ALA A 301 -11.72 14.38 3.31
C ALA A 301 -11.52 15.02 4.69
N ALA A 302 -11.04 14.24 5.67
CA ALA A 302 -10.67 14.74 6.99
C ALA A 302 -9.32 15.49 7.01
N GLY A 303 -8.62 15.57 5.87
CA GLY A 303 -7.34 16.26 5.74
C GLY A 303 -6.18 15.52 6.40
N LEU A 304 -6.26 14.19 6.55
CA LEU A 304 -5.28 13.39 7.29
C LEU A 304 -4.18 12.79 6.41
N ILE A 305 -4.21 13.03 5.09
CA ILE A 305 -3.21 12.52 4.14
C ILE A 305 -2.31 13.65 3.60
N GLY A 306 -1.06 13.31 3.27
CA GLY A 306 -0.10 14.22 2.63
C GLY A 306 0.43 15.33 3.54
N ALA A 307 0.98 16.39 2.96
CA ALA A 307 1.58 17.53 3.67
C ALA A 307 0.67 18.24 4.72
N PRO A 308 -0.65 18.42 4.50
CA PRO A 308 -1.53 18.94 5.55
C PRO A 308 -1.96 17.87 6.58
N GLY A 309 -1.51 16.63 6.39
CA GLY A 309 -1.79 15.50 7.26
C GLY A 309 -1.17 15.63 8.64
N LEU A 310 -1.35 14.59 9.44
CA LEU A 310 -1.00 14.62 10.85
C LEU A 310 0.52 14.78 11.05
N GLN A 311 0.89 15.53 12.09
CA GLN A 311 2.28 15.93 12.36
C GLN A 311 2.98 16.69 11.21
N GLY A 312 2.21 17.42 10.39
CA GLY A 312 2.75 18.13 9.22
C GLY A 312 3.17 17.17 8.11
N GLY A 313 2.49 16.03 7.99
CA GLY A 313 2.81 14.97 7.03
C GLY A 313 3.93 14.03 7.48
N LEU A 314 3.99 13.72 8.79
CA LEU A 314 4.94 12.76 9.37
C LEU A 314 4.24 11.56 10.03
N SER A 315 2.90 11.53 10.00
CA SER A 315 2.08 10.43 10.51
C SER A 315 1.07 10.01 9.44
N TRP A 316 1.21 8.78 8.94
CA TRP A 316 0.54 8.33 7.71
C TRP A 316 -0.59 7.32 8.00
N PRO A 317 -1.80 7.51 7.47
CA PRO A 317 -2.82 6.46 7.50
C PRO A 317 -2.38 5.30 6.61
N ASP A 318 -2.39 4.11 7.17
CA ASP A 318 -1.91 2.89 6.56
C ASP A 318 -3.08 2.02 6.10
N LEU A 319 -3.20 1.82 4.79
CA LEU A 319 -4.17 0.93 4.16
C LEU A 319 -3.72 -0.55 4.21
N ASP A 320 -2.67 -0.85 4.98
CA ASP A 320 -2.04 -2.16 5.13
C ASP A 320 -1.08 -2.52 3.98
N MET A 321 -0.50 -3.71 4.10
CA MET A 321 0.45 -4.31 3.17
C MET A 321 -0.19 -4.57 1.81
N LEU A 322 0.66 -4.81 0.81
CA LEU A 322 0.27 -5.16 -0.56
C LEU A 322 0.45 -6.68 -0.75
N PRO A 323 -0.65 -7.48 -0.69
CA PRO A 323 -0.62 -8.94 -0.84
C PRO A 323 -0.48 -9.30 -2.33
N LEU A 324 0.73 -9.10 -2.86
CA LEU A 324 1.08 -9.27 -4.26
C LEU A 324 2.21 -10.29 -4.43
N GLY A 325 2.29 -10.93 -5.60
CA GLY A 325 3.35 -11.90 -5.89
C GLY A 325 3.09 -13.28 -5.29
N TRP A 326 4.11 -13.87 -4.64
CA TRP A 326 4.07 -15.22 -4.07
C TRP A 326 3.74 -15.15 -2.57
N LEU A 327 2.64 -15.80 -2.18
CA LEU A 327 1.94 -15.63 -0.92
C LEU A 327 1.63 -16.98 -0.24
N THR A 328 1.12 -16.87 0.97
CA THR A 328 0.37 -17.92 1.67
C THR A 328 -1.03 -17.40 1.97
N ASP A 329 -1.93 -18.23 2.51
CA ASP A 329 -3.13 -17.66 3.15
C ASP A 329 -2.94 -17.44 4.67
N PRO A 330 -3.82 -16.68 5.35
CA PRO A 330 -3.63 -16.33 6.76
C PRO A 330 -3.63 -17.52 7.70
N GLY A 331 -2.71 -17.50 8.67
CA GLY A 331 -2.76 -18.39 9.84
C GLY A 331 -2.16 -19.78 9.67
N VAL A 332 -1.54 -20.08 8.53
CA VAL A 332 -0.89 -21.39 8.31
C VAL A 332 0.51 -21.49 8.89
N ASN A 333 0.87 -22.75 9.12
CA ASN A 333 2.18 -23.17 9.59
C ASN A 333 3.08 -23.68 8.45
N TYR A 334 2.78 -23.33 7.19
CA TYR A 334 3.56 -23.67 6.00
C TYR A 334 3.31 -22.62 4.91
N GLY A 335 4.27 -22.43 4.01
CA GLY A 335 4.21 -21.43 2.94
C GLY A 335 5.56 -20.77 2.69
N PRO A 336 5.65 -19.86 1.70
CA PRO A 336 4.61 -19.49 0.73
C PRO A 336 4.34 -20.59 -0.32
N TYR A 337 3.10 -20.70 -0.83
CA TYR A 337 2.71 -21.78 -1.76
C TYR A 337 1.76 -21.37 -2.91
N ARG A 338 1.34 -20.11 -3.00
CA ARG A 338 0.41 -19.68 -4.04
C ARG A 338 0.76 -18.30 -4.60
N SER A 339 0.21 -17.99 -5.77
CA SER A 339 0.25 -16.63 -6.32
C SER A 339 -0.93 -15.82 -5.80
N CYS A 340 -0.76 -14.49 -5.82
CA CYS A 340 -1.83 -13.51 -5.65
C CYS A 340 -3.06 -13.81 -6.52
N SER A 341 -4.22 -13.84 -5.88
CA SER A 341 -5.56 -14.10 -6.42
C SER A 341 -6.18 -12.88 -7.10
N LEU A 342 -5.65 -11.66 -6.86
CA LEU A 342 -6.05 -10.47 -7.60
C LEU A 342 -5.58 -10.55 -9.05
N THR A 343 -6.48 -10.21 -9.97
CA THR A 343 -6.11 -10.01 -11.38
C THR A 343 -5.14 -8.83 -11.50
N ARG A 344 -4.35 -8.79 -12.57
CA ARG A 344 -3.42 -7.67 -12.85
C ARG A 344 -4.11 -6.30 -12.87
N ALA A 345 -5.38 -6.24 -13.27
CA ALA A 345 -6.18 -5.02 -13.26
C ALA A 345 -6.50 -4.58 -11.82
N GLU A 346 -6.88 -5.52 -10.96
CA GLU A 346 -7.17 -5.29 -9.54
C GLU A 346 -5.91 -4.91 -8.76
N GLN A 347 -4.78 -5.58 -9.01
CA GLN A 347 -3.48 -5.22 -8.43
C GLN A 347 -3.08 -3.79 -8.79
N ARG A 348 -3.26 -3.39 -10.06
CA ARG A 348 -3.03 -2.00 -10.49
C ARG A 348 -3.98 -1.03 -9.79
N THR A 349 -5.24 -1.41 -9.64
CA THR A 349 -6.24 -0.62 -8.91
C THR A 349 -5.82 -0.39 -7.47
N GLN A 350 -5.41 -1.45 -6.76
CA GLN A 350 -4.96 -1.39 -5.38
C GLN A 350 -3.72 -0.49 -5.23
N VAL A 351 -2.65 -0.75 -5.99
CA VAL A 351 -1.42 0.07 -5.93
C VAL A 351 -1.69 1.53 -6.28
N THR A 352 -2.60 1.80 -7.22
CA THR A 352 -2.98 3.18 -7.57
C THR A 352 -3.72 3.86 -6.41
N LEU A 353 -4.66 3.16 -5.74
CA LEU A 353 -5.37 3.68 -4.58
C LEU A 353 -4.40 3.95 -3.42
N TRP A 354 -3.55 3.00 -3.04
CA TRP A 354 -2.56 3.17 -1.97
C TRP A 354 -1.66 4.38 -2.24
N SER A 355 -1.22 4.52 -3.49
CA SER A 355 -0.32 5.60 -3.90
C SER A 355 -1.01 6.96 -3.85
N ILE A 356 -2.21 7.10 -4.42
CA ILE A 356 -2.92 8.39 -4.44
C ILE A 356 -3.54 8.72 -3.08
N ALA A 357 -3.78 7.73 -2.22
CA ALA A 357 -4.20 7.95 -0.82
C ALA A 357 -3.03 8.23 0.12
N LYS A 358 -1.78 8.16 -0.37
CA LYS A 358 -0.54 8.39 0.41
C LYS A 358 -0.34 7.35 1.53
N SER A 359 -0.81 6.12 1.31
CA SER A 359 -0.52 4.99 2.21
C SER A 359 0.96 4.62 2.16
N PRO A 360 1.56 4.10 3.25
CA PRO A 360 2.81 3.35 3.17
C PRO A 360 2.70 2.24 2.10
N LEU A 361 3.81 1.95 1.41
CA LEU A 361 3.87 0.87 0.42
C LEU A 361 4.76 -0.25 0.96
N ILE A 362 4.13 -1.17 1.68
CA ILE A 362 4.79 -2.34 2.27
C ILE A 362 4.42 -3.58 1.45
N PHE A 363 5.38 -4.16 0.74
CA PHE A 363 5.17 -5.38 -0.06
C PHE A 363 5.10 -6.61 0.87
N GLY A 364 4.09 -7.47 0.70
CA GLY A 364 3.91 -8.66 1.54
C GLY A 364 4.41 -9.98 0.94
N GLY A 365 4.61 -10.03 -0.39
CA GLY A 365 5.01 -11.25 -1.08
C GLY A 365 6.47 -11.66 -0.89
N ASP A 366 6.77 -12.91 -1.21
CA ASP A 366 8.13 -13.45 -1.22
C ASP A 366 8.88 -12.96 -2.46
N LEU A 367 9.83 -12.04 -2.26
CA LEU A 367 10.59 -11.36 -3.30
C LEU A 367 11.51 -12.31 -4.08
N ARG A 368 11.84 -13.48 -3.52
CA ARG A 368 12.62 -14.52 -4.20
C ARG A 368 11.90 -15.05 -5.45
N ASN A 369 10.58 -14.91 -5.48
CA ASN A 369 9.69 -15.36 -6.55
C ASN A 369 8.98 -14.17 -7.26
N LEU A 370 9.52 -12.94 -7.15
CA LEU A 370 8.90 -11.76 -7.74
C LEU A 370 8.99 -11.79 -9.28
N ASP A 371 7.82 -11.77 -9.94
CA ASP A 371 7.74 -11.67 -11.39
C ASP A 371 7.95 -10.23 -11.90
N GLN A 372 8.33 -10.09 -13.18
CA GLN A 372 8.63 -8.79 -13.79
C GLN A 372 7.43 -7.84 -13.82
N TRP A 373 6.22 -8.35 -14.00
CA TRP A 373 5.02 -7.50 -14.03
C TRP A 373 4.78 -6.86 -12.66
N THR A 374 4.87 -7.67 -11.60
CA THR A 374 4.71 -7.21 -10.22
C THR A 374 5.85 -6.26 -9.85
N PHE A 375 7.10 -6.54 -10.26
CA PHE A 375 8.23 -5.61 -10.12
C PHE A 375 7.95 -4.26 -10.78
N ASP A 376 7.52 -4.24 -12.06
CA ASP A 376 7.22 -3.00 -12.79
C ASP A 376 6.06 -2.22 -12.16
N LEU A 377 5.09 -2.92 -11.57
CA LEU A 377 3.97 -2.32 -10.85
C LEU A 377 4.47 -1.56 -9.61
N ILE A 378 5.24 -2.21 -8.75
CA ILE A 378 5.68 -1.62 -7.48
C ILE A 378 6.86 -0.63 -7.64
N THR A 379 7.53 -0.65 -8.78
CA THR A 379 8.67 0.25 -9.08
C THR A 379 8.34 1.39 -10.04
N ASN A 380 7.06 1.55 -10.44
CA ASN A 380 6.66 2.58 -11.40
C ASN A 380 6.98 3.99 -10.87
N PRO A 381 7.85 4.76 -11.57
CA PRO A 381 8.38 6.01 -11.04
C PRO A 381 7.32 7.09 -10.82
N THR A 382 6.26 7.12 -11.62
CA THR A 382 5.19 8.11 -11.47
C THR A 382 4.29 7.78 -10.29
N VAL A 383 4.03 6.50 -10.05
CA VAL A 383 3.22 6.02 -8.93
C VAL A 383 3.96 6.26 -7.62
N LEU A 384 5.27 6.00 -7.61
CA LEU A 384 6.14 6.30 -6.47
C LEU A 384 6.29 7.81 -6.23
N GLU A 385 6.43 8.64 -7.28
CA GLU A 385 6.43 10.11 -7.12
C GLU A 385 5.11 10.60 -6.53
N MET A 386 3.98 10.07 -7.02
CA MET A 386 2.66 10.41 -6.52
C MET A 386 2.55 10.05 -5.04
N ASN A 387 2.89 8.81 -4.68
CA ASN A 387 2.87 8.34 -3.30
C ASN A 387 3.78 9.19 -2.39
N ALA A 388 5.01 9.46 -2.79
CA ALA A 388 5.98 10.15 -1.94
C ALA A 388 5.71 11.66 -1.85
N HIS A 389 5.37 12.31 -2.97
CA HIS A 389 5.51 13.76 -3.08
C HIS A 389 4.28 14.52 -3.59
N SER A 390 3.24 13.84 -4.05
CA SER A 390 2.03 14.57 -4.46
C SER A 390 1.34 15.25 -3.26
N THR A 391 0.56 16.27 -3.58
CA THR A 391 -0.25 17.06 -2.66
C THR A 391 -1.69 17.19 -3.18
N ARG A 392 -2.62 17.68 -2.33
CA ARG A 392 -4.04 17.87 -2.69
C ARG A 392 -4.76 16.59 -3.16
N ASN A 393 -4.24 15.45 -2.73
CA ASN A 393 -4.81 14.13 -2.90
C ASN A 393 -6.22 14.08 -2.31
N GLN A 394 -7.21 13.67 -3.10
CA GLN A 394 -8.58 13.44 -2.63
C GLN A 394 -9.44 12.73 -3.67
N GLU A 395 -10.52 12.12 -3.21
CA GLU A 395 -11.64 11.77 -4.06
C GLU A 395 -12.29 13.04 -4.62
N PHE A 396 -12.46 13.08 -5.94
CA PHE A 396 -12.99 14.21 -6.68
C PHE A 396 -14.46 14.00 -7.06
N ARG A 397 -14.80 12.82 -7.60
CA ARG A 397 -16.16 12.44 -7.98
C ARG A 397 -16.35 10.94 -7.82
N SER A 398 -17.58 10.54 -7.57
CA SER A 398 -17.98 9.14 -7.45
C SER A 398 -19.41 8.96 -8.00
N SER A 399 -19.73 7.74 -8.42
CA SER A 399 -21.13 7.34 -8.61
C SER A 399 -21.64 6.60 -7.39
N PRO A 400 -22.88 6.87 -6.95
CA PRO A 400 -23.61 5.91 -6.15
C PRO A 400 -24.05 4.78 -7.09
N ALA A 401 -23.46 3.61 -6.97
CA ALA A 401 -23.96 2.44 -7.66
C ALA A 401 -23.93 1.23 -6.74
N GLY A 402 -25.06 0.51 -6.70
CA GLY A 402 -25.19 -0.91 -6.31
C GLY A 402 -24.51 -1.39 -5.02
N PHE A 403 -25.29 -2.05 -4.16
CA PHE A 403 -24.73 -2.89 -3.11
C PHE A 403 -24.81 -4.34 -3.56
N LEU A 404 -23.68 -5.02 -3.67
CA LEU A 404 -23.66 -6.48 -3.70
C LEU A 404 -23.40 -6.95 -2.27
N PRO A 405 -24.38 -7.61 -1.61
CA PRO A 405 -24.15 -8.17 -0.28
C PRO A 405 -23.13 -9.30 -0.40
N VAL A 406 -22.05 -9.17 0.37
CA VAL A 406 -20.97 -10.16 0.52
C VAL A 406 -21.08 -10.72 1.93
N VAL A 407 -21.01 -12.05 2.07
CA VAL A 407 -20.92 -12.69 3.39
C VAL A 407 -19.44 -12.80 3.76
N THR A 408 -19.09 -12.31 4.95
CA THR A 408 -17.74 -12.33 5.53
C THR A 408 -17.77 -12.85 6.96
N LEU A 409 -16.60 -13.02 7.58
CA LEU A 409 -16.44 -13.42 8.98
C LEU A 409 -15.97 -12.22 9.81
N GLU A 410 -16.63 -11.99 10.94
CA GLU A 410 -16.27 -10.96 11.91
C GLU A 410 -16.31 -11.53 13.33
N ASP A 411 -15.77 -10.81 14.31
CA ASP A 411 -16.00 -11.13 15.72
C ASP A 411 -17.52 -11.08 16.02
N CYS A 412 -18.00 -12.06 16.78
CA CYS A 412 -19.39 -12.13 17.20
C CYS A 412 -19.88 -10.97 18.06
N VAL A 413 -18.98 -10.16 18.61
CA VAL A 413 -19.28 -8.91 19.31
C VAL A 413 -19.48 -7.74 18.33
N SER A 414 -18.76 -7.73 17.21
CA SER A 414 -18.77 -6.64 16.23
C SER A 414 -19.82 -6.78 15.14
N ALA A 415 -20.38 -7.98 14.95
CA ALA A 415 -21.38 -8.33 13.91
C ALA A 415 -22.62 -7.42 13.97
N ALA A 416 -22.47 -6.23 13.41
CA ALA A 416 -23.49 -5.21 13.41
C ALA A 416 -24.50 -5.52 12.31
N SER A 417 -25.72 -5.84 12.75
CA SER A 417 -26.99 -5.52 12.07
C SER A 417 -27.58 -6.46 11.01
N THR A 418 -26.98 -7.61 10.68
CA THR A 418 -27.72 -8.63 9.89
C THR A 418 -28.33 -9.69 10.80
N GLN A 419 -29.62 -9.53 11.11
CA GLN A 419 -30.39 -10.58 11.80
C GLN A 419 -30.59 -11.73 10.82
N TRP A 420 -29.90 -12.84 11.07
CA TRP A 420 -30.10 -14.13 10.42
C TRP A 420 -31.33 -14.82 11.03
N LYS A 421 -32.14 -15.46 10.19
CA LYS A 421 -33.40 -16.11 10.57
C LYS A 421 -33.60 -17.39 9.77
N LEU A 422 -34.18 -18.38 10.44
CA LEU A 422 -34.69 -19.56 9.76
C LEU A 422 -36.07 -19.25 9.15
N GLN A 423 -36.26 -19.58 7.88
CA GLN A 423 -37.51 -19.47 7.15
C GLN A 423 -37.81 -20.78 6.40
N ARG A 424 -39.08 -21.03 6.03
CA ARG A 424 -39.43 -22.05 5.05
C ARG A 424 -39.45 -21.47 3.64
N GLY A 425 -38.69 -22.09 2.74
CA GLY A 425 -38.59 -21.80 1.31
C GLY A 425 -39.74 -22.38 0.49
N LYS A 426 -39.67 -22.20 -0.84
CA LYS A 426 -40.73 -22.59 -1.80
C LYS A 426 -40.97 -24.10 -1.91
N ASP A 427 -39.98 -24.93 -1.55
CA ASP A 427 -40.03 -26.39 -1.66
C ASP A 427 -40.03 -27.09 -0.29
N ASP A 428 -40.59 -26.45 0.74
CA ASP A 428 -40.57 -26.92 2.13
C ASP A 428 -39.15 -27.08 2.74
N LEU A 429 -38.13 -26.57 2.05
CA LEU A 429 -36.76 -26.50 2.55
C LEU A 429 -36.67 -25.43 3.64
N MET A 430 -35.90 -25.71 4.69
CA MET A 430 -35.52 -24.66 5.64
C MET A 430 -34.48 -23.76 4.96
N GLU A 431 -34.52 -22.47 5.19
CA GLU A 431 -33.59 -21.48 4.65
C GLU A 431 -33.06 -20.61 5.80
N VAL A 432 -31.76 -20.34 5.81
CA VAL A 432 -31.09 -19.37 6.67
C VAL A 432 -31.00 -18.06 5.89
N CYS A 433 -31.85 -17.09 6.24
CA CYS A 433 -31.98 -15.82 5.55
C CYS A 433 -31.47 -14.66 6.39
N TRP A 434 -31.05 -13.55 5.78
CA TRP A 434 -30.67 -12.33 6.49
C TRP A 434 -31.55 -11.16 6.10
N SER A 435 -31.79 -10.25 7.05
CA SER A 435 -32.66 -9.08 6.86
C SER A 435 -31.92 -7.75 6.85
N ARG A 436 -32.44 -6.80 6.07
CA ARG A 436 -31.91 -5.43 5.97
C ARG A 436 -32.47 -4.54 7.08
N SER A 437 -31.58 -3.94 7.86
CA SER A 437 -31.91 -2.73 8.64
C SER A 437 -31.83 -1.51 7.72
N SER A 438 -32.89 -1.23 6.94
CA SER A 438 -32.97 0.05 6.23
C SER A 438 -33.60 1.09 7.15
N ARG A 439 -32.84 2.11 7.56
CA ARG A 439 -33.39 3.37 8.08
C ARG A 439 -34.07 4.15 6.94
N LEU A 440 -35.17 3.63 6.40
CA LEU A 440 -36.08 4.38 5.56
C LEU A 440 -37.40 4.51 6.31
N ARG A 441 -37.62 5.70 6.89
CA ARG A 441 -38.91 6.10 7.48
C ARG A 441 -39.90 6.27 6.33
N TYR A 442 -40.74 5.27 6.08
CA TYR A 442 -42.02 5.53 5.42
C TYR A 442 -42.99 6.07 6.45
N SER A 443 -43.52 7.26 6.20
CA SER A 443 -44.66 7.80 6.92
C SER A 443 -45.87 6.91 6.65
N ARG A 444 -46.46 6.38 7.74
CA ARG A 444 -47.67 5.55 7.86
C ARG A 444 -47.48 4.03 7.81
N GLY A 445 -47.21 3.46 8.99
CA GLY A 445 -47.83 2.21 9.45
C GLY A 445 -47.18 0.89 9.02
N ARG A 446 -46.65 0.17 10.04
CA ARG A 446 -46.08 -1.19 10.05
C ARG A 446 -44.74 -1.39 9.31
N GLN A 447 -43.69 -1.54 10.12
CA GLN A 447 -42.37 -2.00 9.72
C GLN A 447 -42.40 -3.53 9.51
N GLN A 448 -42.03 -4.00 8.32
CA GLN A 448 -41.47 -5.36 8.17
C GLN A 448 -40.05 -5.23 7.65
N PRO A 449 -39.06 -5.92 8.25
CA PRO A 449 -37.72 -5.96 7.69
C PRO A 449 -37.75 -6.68 6.34
N VAL A 450 -37.24 -6.05 5.29
CA VAL A 450 -37.10 -6.68 3.98
C VAL A 450 -35.97 -7.71 4.08
N LEU A 451 -36.27 -8.98 3.87
CA LEU A 451 -35.26 -10.03 3.74
C LEU A 451 -34.45 -9.79 2.46
N THR A 452 -33.13 -9.78 2.58
CA THR A 452 -32.20 -9.38 1.51
C THR A 452 -31.47 -10.55 0.85
N GLY A 453 -31.64 -11.77 1.35
CA GLY A 453 -31.17 -13.02 0.74
C GLY A 453 -31.34 -14.23 1.67
N CYS A 454 -31.22 -15.45 1.11
CA CYS A 454 -31.44 -16.73 1.78
C CYS A 454 -30.44 -17.80 1.34
N LEU A 455 -30.05 -18.68 2.28
CA LEU A 455 -29.24 -19.88 2.07
C LEU A 455 -30.07 -21.13 2.40
N ASN A 456 -30.11 -22.15 1.56
CA ASN A 456 -30.97 -23.33 1.80
C ASN A 456 -30.32 -24.36 2.74
N TRP A 457 -31.17 -25.06 3.49
CA TRP A 457 -30.87 -26.11 4.45
C TRP A 457 -31.66 -27.38 4.08
N THR A 458 -30.97 -28.47 3.75
CA THR A 458 -31.61 -29.75 3.39
C THR A 458 -31.04 -30.95 4.17
N LYS A 459 -31.83 -32.01 4.29
CA LYS A 459 -31.37 -33.36 4.67
C LYS A 459 -31.80 -34.30 3.55
N THR A 460 -31.10 -34.36 2.41
CA THR A 460 -31.02 -35.51 1.47
C THR A 460 -30.50 -35.10 0.07
N PRO A 461 -29.86 -36.02 -0.68
CA PRO A 461 -29.40 -35.80 -2.05
C PRO A 461 -30.50 -36.10 -3.08
N TRP A 462 -30.49 -35.40 -4.24
CA TRP A 462 -31.00 -35.75 -5.60
C TRP A 462 -31.76 -34.60 -6.32
N MET A 463 -31.22 -34.21 -7.50
CA MET A 463 -31.69 -33.42 -8.69
C MET A 463 -32.93 -32.49 -8.60
N HIS A 464 -32.93 -31.23 -9.08
CA HIS A 464 -32.80 -30.77 -10.49
C HIS A 464 -32.52 -29.25 -10.64
N LYS A 465 -32.17 -28.83 -11.87
CA LYS A 465 -31.78 -27.50 -12.38
C LYS A 465 -32.67 -26.32 -11.96
N GLU A 466 -32.10 -25.48 -11.11
CA GLU A 466 -32.08 -24.00 -11.05
C GLU A 466 -31.29 -23.69 -9.76
N THR A 467 -30.56 -22.58 -9.69
CA THR A 467 -29.63 -22.24 -8.59
C THR A 467 -30.18 -22.64 -7.21
N SER A 468 -29.74 -23.80 -6.71
CA SER A 468 -30.21 -24.41 -5.48
C SER A 468 -29.00 -24.75 -4.62
N VAL A 469 -28.98 -24.16 -3.44
CA VAL A 469 -28.04 -24.41 -2.33
C VAL A 469 -28.54 -25.68 -1.62
N LYS A 470 -27.65 -26.57 -1.16
CA LYS A 470 -28.03 -27.84 -0.48
C LYS A 470 -27.28 -27.93 0.86
N SER A 471 -27.79 -28.72 1.81
CA SER A 471 -27.03 -29.16 2.99
C SER A 471 -27.14 -30.67 3.27
N GLU A 472 -26.17 -31.19 4.02
CA GLU A 472 -26.00 -32.58 4.50
C GLU A 472 -24.93 -32.48 5.62
N ARG A 473 -25.25 -32.92 6.84
CA ARG A 473 -24.35 -32.93 8.02
C ARG A 473 -23.81 -31.58 8.54
N GLY A 474 -24.57 -30.49 8.40
CA GLY A 474 -24.24 -29.21 9.08
C GLY A 474 -23.34 -28.25 8.30
N LEU A 475 -22.92 -28.62 7.09
CA LEU A 475 -22.22 -27.72 6.15
C LEU A 475 -23.25 -26.87 5.38
N LEU A 476 -22.98 -25.58 5.18
CA LEU A 476 -23.76 -24.68 4.31
C LEU A 476 -23.08 -24.63 2.93
N TRP A 477 -23.71 -24.88 1.78
CA TRP A 477 -23.02 -24.79 0.46
C TRP A 477 -23.91 -24.52 -0.77
N ARG A 478 -23.34 -23.87 -1.79
CA ARG A 478 -23.90 -23.64 -3.13
C ARG A 478 -23.42 -24.70 -4.14
N GLU A 479 -24.28 -25.07 -5.11
CA GLU A 479 -23.89 -25.93 -6.23
C GLU A 479 -23.50 -25.06 -7.45
N ALA A 480 -22.31 -25.25 -8.00
CA ALA A 480 -21.81 -24.57 -9.20
C ALA A 480 -21.29 -25.62 -10.21
N GLY A 481 -22.09 -25.92 -11.23
CA GLY A 481 -21.79 -27.01 -12.16
C GLY A 481 -21.80 -28.38 -11.47
N LEU A 482 -20.70 -29.13 -11.56
CA LEU A 482 -20.50 -30.45 -10.92
C LEU A 482 -19.81 -30.36 -9.54
N ARG A 483 -19.60 -29.15 -9.01
CA ARG A 483 -18.79 -28.88 -7.81
C ARG A 483 -19.66 -28.31 -6.67
N ARG A 484 -19.40 -28.71 -5.41
CA ARG A 484 -20.06 -28.17 -4.19
C ARG A 484 -19.20 -27.09 -3.56
N ILE A 485 -19.78 -25.93 -3.22
CA ILE A 485 -19.08 -24.75 -2.69
C ILE A 485 -19.64 -24.34 -1.30
N CYS A 486 -19.01 -24.71 -0.19
CA CYS A 486 -19.36 -24.50 1.22
C CYS A 486 -19.05 -23.11 1.82
N LEU A 487 -19.89 -22.58 2.73
CA LEU A 487 -19.67 -21.37 3.54
C LEU A 487 -18.53 -21.65 4.53
N ASP A 488 -17.45 -20.93 4.34
CA ASP A 488 -16.16 -21.27 4.92
C ASP A 488 -16.10 -20.95 6.41
N ALA A 489 -15.84 -21.97 7.24
CA ALA A 489 -15.74 -21.84 8.69
C ALA A 489 -14.32 -22.12 9.20
N ASP A 490 -13.34 -22.30 8.31
CA ASP A 490 -11.95 -22.52 8.69
C ASP A 490 -11.33 -21.19 9.13
N LYS A 491 -10.68 -21.19 10.31
CA LYS A 491 -9.93 -20.04 10.86
C LYS A 491 -8.67 -19.74 10.08
N SER A 492 -8.21 -20.70 9.29
CA SER A 492 -7.08 -20.56 8.41
C SER A 492 -7.61 -20.51 6.98
N LEU A 493 -7.21 -19.46 6.27
CA LEU A 493 -7.19 -19.39 4.82
C LEU A 493 -8.39 -18.79 4.07
N THR A 494 -8.05 -17.91 3.13
CA THR A 494 -8.83 -17.25 2.06
C THR A 494 -8.36 -17.78 0.69
N ASP A 495 -9.15 -18.52 -0.10
CA ASP A 495 -8.73 -18.88 -1.47
C ASP A 495 -9.78 -19.55 -2.39
N ALA A 496 -9.67 -19.19 -3.66
CA ALA A 496 -10.27 -19.74 -4.89
C ALA A 496 -11.77 -19.47 -5.20
N MET A 497 -11.94 -18.68 -6.26
CA MET A 497 -13.16 -18.09 -6.82
C MET A 497 -14.18 -19.10 -7.40
N GLU A 498 -15.47 -18.84 -7.17
CA GLU A 498 -16.45 -18.52 -8.24
C GLU A 498 -17.74 -17.93 -7.64
N GLY A 499 -17.94 -16.62 -7.78
CA GLY A 499 -19.27 -16.03 -7.95
C GLY A 499 -20.18 -15.78 -6.73
N SER A 500 -19.67 -15.78 -5.50
CA SER A 500 -20.34 -15.16 -4.32
C SER A 500 -19.43 -15.28 -3.11
N ALA A 501 -18.79 -14.17 -2.72
CA ALA A 501 -17.85 -14.10 -1.59
C ALA A 501 -18.37 -14.79 -0.31
N GLY A 502 -17.50 -15.61 0.30
CA GLY A 502 -17.76 -16.41 1.51
C GLY A 502 -17.84 -17.93 1.31
N PHE A 503 -17.79 -18.45 0.07
CA PHE A 503 -18.02 -19.87 -0.22
C PHE A 503 -16.84 -20.52 -1.01
N ARG A 504 -16.33 -21.71 -0.58
CA ARG A 504 -15.26 -22.54 -1.19
C ARG A 504 -15.65 -23.98 -1.55
N LEU A 505 -14.90 -24.70 -2.39
CA LEU A 505 -15.11 -26.15 -2.60
C LEU A 505 -15.17 -26.94 -1.28
N CYS A 506 -16.25 -27.70 -1.05
CA CYS A 506 -16.42 -28.48 0.17
C CYS A 506 -15.31 -29.53 0.31
N ASN A 507 -14.45 -29.43 1.33
CA ASN A 507 -13.49 -30.47 1.68
C ASN A 507 -14.15 -31.53 2.58
N ASN A 508 -13.81 -32.81 2.40
CA ASN A 508 -14.38 -33.93 3.16
C ASN A 508 -13.91 -33.97 4.63
N SER A 509 -12.96 -33.11 5.02
CA SER A 509 -12.32 -33.10 6.35
C SER A 509 -12.50 -31.80 7.16
N ALA A 510 -13.29 -30.83 6.70
CA ALA A 510 -13.48 -29.56 7.42
C ALA A 510 -14.69 -29.63 8.37
N SER A 511 -14.47 -29.35 9.65
CA SER A 511 -15.46 -29.34 10.74
C SER A 511 -16.27 -28.04 10.79
N GLN A 512 -16.85 -27.64 9.66
CA GLN A 512 -17.61 -26.39 9.50
C GLN A 512 -19.02 -26.48 10.10
N VAL A 513 -19.12 -26.57 11.43
CA VAL A 513 -20.41 -26.59 12.14
C VAL A 513 -20.87 -25.15 12.41
N TRP A 514 -21.89 -24.74 11.66
CA TRP A 514 -22.56 -23.45 11.81
C TRP A 514 -23.82 -23.57 12.67
N HIS A 515 -23.96 -22.71 13.66
CA HIS A 515 -25.15 -22.63 14.51
C HIS A 515 -25.77 -21.22 14.48
N LEU A 516 -27.09 -21.17 14.36
CA LEU A 516 -27.85 -19.93 14.47
C LEU A 516 -28.22 -19.71 15.94
N THR A 517 -27.72 -18.64 16.56
CA THR A 517 -28.04 -18.32 17.96
C THR A 517 -29.48 -17.79 18.08
N PRO A 518 -30.09 -17.84 19.29
CA PRO A 518 -31.41 -17.25 19.54
C PRO A 518 -31.49 -15.76 19.21
N GLU A 519 -30.36 -15.03 19.26
CA GLU A 519 -30.27 -13.62 18.91
C GLU A 519 -30.20 -13.36 17.39
N GLY A 520 -30.22 -14.42 16.57
CA GLY A 520 -30.18 -14.34 15.11
C GLY A 520 -28.77 -14.09 14.55
N ARG A 521 -27.74 -14.65 15.19
CA ARG A 521 -26.35 -14.65 14.68
C ARG A 521 -25.98 -16.02 14.14
N LEU A 522 -25.31 -16.07 13.00
CA LEU A 522 -24.79 -17.31 12.44
C LEU A 522 -23.32 -17.46 12.87
N VAL A 523 -23.02 -18.43 13.73
CA VAL A 523 -21.72 -18.59 14.42
C VAL A 523 -21.06 -19.90 13.98
N SER A 524 -19.76 -19.87 13.74
CA SER A 524 -18.94 -21.08 13.59
C SER A 524 -18.42 -21.52 14.96
N GLU A 525 -18.74 -22.76 15.36
CA GLU A 525 -18.38 -23.30 16.68
C GLU A 525 -16.86 -23.46 16.85
N GLU A 526 -16.16 -23.83 15.78
CA GLU A 526 -14.71 -24.03 15.77
C GLU A 526 -13.95 -22.71 15.59
N ALA A 527 -14.51 -21.78 14.79
CA ALA A 527 -13.87 -20.49 14.56
C ALA A 527 -14.18 -19.43 15.63
N GLY A 528 -15.24 -19.58 16.41
CA GLY A 528 -15.67 -18.50 17.32
C GLY A 528 -15.98 -17.17 16.60
N LEU A 529 -16.18 -17.21 15.28
CA LEU A 529 -16.48 -16.08 14.41
C LEU A 529 -17.94 -16.13 13.99
N CYS A 530 -18.48 -14.95 13.66
CA CYS A 530 -19.84 -14.76 13.19
C CYS A 530 -19.85 -14.38 11.71
N ALA A 531 -20.79 -14.93 10.96
CA ALA A 531 -21.03 -14.49 9.59
C ALA A 531 -21.71 -13.11 9.57
N ALA A 532 -21.06 -12.15 8.94
CA ALA A 532 -21.56 -10.79 8.71
C ALA A 532 -21.86 -10.58 7.23
N VAL A 533 -22.88 -9.77 6.92
CA VAL A 533 -23.14 -9.36 5.54
C VAL A 533 -22.67 -7.93 5.34
N VAL A 534 -21.58 -7.77 4.60
CA VAL A 534 -21.03 -6.47 4.20
C VAL A 534 -21.55 -6.08 2.82
N GLN A 535 -21.63 -4.78 2.57
CA GLN A 535 -22.14 -4.22 1.31
C GLN A 535 -21.11 -3.23 0.77
N PRO A 536 -20.02 -3.71 0.14
CA PRO A 536 -19.05 -2.81 -0.46
C PRO A 536 -19.74 -1.94 -1.51
N GLU A 537 -19.45 -0.64 -1.48
CA GLU A 537 -19.97 0.30 -2.46
C GLU A 537 -19.39 -0.05 -3.85
N GLN A 538 -20.25 -0.33 -4.83
CA GLN A 538 -19.85 -0.57 -6.21
C GLN A 538 -19.85 0.75 -7.01
N GLY A 539 -19.44 0.68 -8.28
CA GLY A 539 -19.54 1.79 -9.24
C GLY A 539 -18.19 2.31 -9.70
N TRP A 540 -18.02 3.63 -9.74
CA TRP A 540 -16.76 4.23 -10.15
C TRP A 540 -16.35 5.36 -9.20
N ARG A 541 -15.04 5.61 -9.12
CA ARG A 541 -14.42 6.67 -8.34
C ARG A 541 -13.41 7.41 -9.20
N ILE A 542 -13.28 8.71 -8.98
CA ILE A 542 -12.28 9.55 -9.62
C ILE A 542 -11.51 10.27 -8.53
N TRP A 543 -10.20 10.06 -8.50
CA TRP A 543 -9.29 10.73 -7.58
C TRP A 543 -8.38 11.68 -8.33
N VAL A 544 -7.95 12.73 -7.64
CA VAL A 544 -6.99 13.70 -8.19
C VAL A 544 -5.88 13.98 -7.18
N ALA A 545 -4.69 14.27 -7.70
CA ALA A 545 -3.56 14.75 -6.91
C ALA A 545 -2.71 15.73 -7.73
N ARG A 546 -1.89 16.54 -7.06
CA ARG A 546 -0.95 17.49 -7.67
C ARG A 546 0.47 17.01 -7.44
N GLY A 547 1.21 16.74 -8.51
CA GLY A 547 2.62 16.42 -8.46
C GLY A 547 3.51 17.65 -8.20
N THR A 548 4.78 17.38 -7.89
CA THR A 548 5.75 18.39 -7.46
C THR A 548 6.14 19.41 -8.53
N SER A 549 6.12 19.00 -9.80
CA SER A 549 6.49 19.84 -10.95
C SER A 549 5.29 20.58 -11.56
N GLY A 550 4.15 20.60 -10.87
CA GLY A 550 2.91 21.25 -11.33
C GLY A 550 2.08 20.39 -12.27
N GLN A 551 2.41 19.11 -12.44
CA GLN A 551 1.56 18.12 -13.10
C GLN A 551 0.35 17.75 -12.22
N GLY A 552 -0.76 17.40 -12.84
CA GLY A 552 -1.94 16.85 -12.16
C GLY A 552 -2.08 15.35 -12.42
N TYR A 553 -2.39 14.58 -11.40
CA TYR A 553 -2.76 13.17 -11.52
C TYR A 553 -4.27 13.03 -11.48
N VAL A 554 -4.83 12.22 -12.37
CA VAL A 554 -6.26 11.85 -12.37
C VAL A 554 -6.36 10.33 -12.48
N ALA A 555 -6.85 9.69 -11.42
CA ALA A 555 -7.09 8.26 -11.38
C ALA A 555 -8.58 7.97 -11.56
N PHE A 556 -8.92 7.16 -12.55
CA PHE A 556 -10.26 6.67 -12.82
C PHE A 556 -10.36 5.21 -12.40
N PHE A 557 -11.14 4.94 -11.37
CA PHE A 557 -11.38 3.61 -10.83
C PHE A 557 -12.73 3.10 -11.28
N ASN A 558 -12.77 1.90 -11.85
CA ASN A 558 -14.00 1.14 -12.04
C ASN A 558 -14.03 0.01 -11.02
N LEU A 559 -15.02 0.06 -10.13
CA LEU A 559 -15.18 -0.88 -9.03
C LEU A 559 -16.09 -2.06 -9.39
N GLY A 560 -16.86 -1.94 -10.48
CA GLY A 560 -17.77 -2.98 -10.94
C GLY A 560 -17.28 -3.72 -12.19
N GLU A 561 -17.95 -4.82 -12.51
CA GLU A 561 -17.57 -5.73 -13.60
C GLU A 561 -17.71 -5.12 -15.00
N ASN A 562 -18.67 -4.20 -15.17
CA ASN A 562 -18.98 -3.62 -16.47
C ASN A 562 -18.06 -2.45 -16.80
N ARG A 563 -17.58 -2.39 -18.05
CA ARG A 563 -16.79 -1.27 -18.58
C ARG A 563 -17.49 0.07 -18.31
N GLN A 564 -16.72 1.05 -17.80
CA GLN A 564 -17.17 2.41 -17.57
C GLN A 564 -16.44 3.40 -18.49
N ASN A 565 -17.20 4.34 -19.07
CA ASN A 565 -16.67 5.48 -19.80
C ASN A 565 -16.84 6.73 -18.95
N LEU A 566 -15.73 7.23 -18.39
CA LEU A 566 -15.72 8.30 -17.42
C LEU A 566 -15.15 9.58 -18.03
N SER A 567 -15.71 10.72 -17.65
CA SER A 567 -15.29 12.04 -18.12
C SER A 567 -15.42 13.07 -17.01
N VAL A 568 -14.41 13.93 -16.88
CA VAL A 568 -14.42 15.09 -15.98
C VAL A 568 -14.00 16.36 -16.70
N PRO A 569 -14.70 17.49 -16.49
CA PRO A 569 -14.27 18.78 -17.06
C PRO A 569 -12.86 19.14 -16.61
N LEU A 570 -12.00 19.50 -17.56
CA LEU A 570 -10.60 19.84 -17.29
C LEU A 570 -10.49 21.05 -16.36
N GLU A 571 -11.33 22.07 -16.56
CA GLU A 571 -11.37 23.27 -15.71
C GLU A 571 -11.63 22.93 -14.24
N ASP A 572 -12.51 21.95 -13.98
CA ASP A 572 -12.80 21.54 -12.61
C ASP A 572 -11.59 20.85 -11.96
N VAL A 573 -10.86 20.02 -12.70
CA VAL A 573 -9.63 19.37 -12.24
C VAL A 573 -8.55 20.42 -11.94
N LEU A 574 -8.30 21.34 -12.87
CA LEU A 574 -7.31 22.41 -12.70
C LEU A 574 -7.61 23.29 -11.49
N ARG A 575 -8.88 23.68 -11.33
CA ARG A 575 -9.35 24.45 -10.17
C ARG A 575 -9.17 23.67 -8.87
N LYS A 576 -9.50 22.38 -8.86
CA LYS A 576 -9.40 21.54 -7.66
C LYS A 576 -7.94 21.35 -7.21
N LEU A 577 -7.03 21.19 -8.15
CA LEU A 577 -5.59 21.05 -7.90
C LEU A 577 -4.88 22.40 -7.68
N ASP A 578 -5.60 23.52 -7.79
CA ASP A 578 -5.04 24.88 -7.73
C ASP A 578 -3.81 25.04 -8.63
N LEU A 579 -3.91 24.48 -9.83
CA LEU A 579 -2.94 24.68 -10.89
C LEU A 579 -3.20 26.08 -11.47
N SER A 580 -2.83 27.11 -10.70
CA SER A 580 -2.96 28.52 -11.07
C SER A 580 -1.75 29.02 -11.86
N THR A 581 -2.01 30.08 -12.63
CA THR A 581 -1.21 30.67 -13.70
C THR A 581 0.07 31.35 -13.22
N SER A 582 0.99 30.62 -12.59
CA SER A 582 2.30 31.18 -12.26
C SER A 582 3.06 31.48 -13.55
N GLY A 583 3.26 32.77 -13.84
CA GLY A 583 3.95 33.31 -15.00
C GLY A 583 5.45 33.05 -14.98
N GLY A 584 5.88 31.81 -14.74
CA GLY A 584 7.21 31.36 -15.09
C GLY A 584 7.26 31.24 -16.62
N SER A 585 8.27 31.81 -17.27
CA SER A 585 8.32 31.94 -18.73
C SER A 585 7.94 30.61 -19.42
N VAL A 586 6.78 30.60 -20.05
CA VAL A 586 6.17 29.46 -20.75
C VAL A 586 7.14 28.85 -21.77
N LEU A 587 8.09 29.65 -22.25
CA LEU A 587 9.12 29.24 -23.20
C LEU A 587 10.18 28.30 -22.58
N HIS A 588 10.68 28.56 -21.37
CA HIS A 588 11.72 27.72 -20.77
C HIS A 588 11.18 26.37 -20.31
N GLN A 589 9.98 26.31 -19.72
CA GLN A 589 9.37 25.05 -19.31
C GLN A 589 8.96 24.18 -20.50
N ALA A 590 8.42 24.79 -21.57
CA ALA A 590 8.10 24.07 -22.80
C ALA A 590 9.35 23.53 -23.50
N ILE A 591 10.45 24.30 -23.54
CA ILE A 591 11.73 23.86 -24.11
C ILE A 591 12.37 22.78 -23.25
N ASP A 592 12.39 22.92 -21.92
CA ASP A 592 12.98 21.93 -21.01
C ASP A 592 12.19 20.60 -21.03
N LEU A 593 10.85 20.66 -21.09
CA LEU A 593 9.99 19.48 -21.25
C LEU A 593 10.13 18.82 -22.63
N TRP A 594 10.27 19.61 -23.69
CA TRP A 594 10.50 19.11 -25.04
C TRP A 594 11.89 18.45 -25.16
N LEU A 595 12.93 19.04 -24.57
CA LEU A 595 14.28 18.48 -24.52
C LEU A 595 14.35 17.20 -23.67
N ARG A 596 13.68 17.15 -22.50
CA ARG A 596 13.59 15.93 -21.67
C ARG A 596 12.82 14.80 -22.36
N LYS A 597 11.77 15.13 -23.13
CA LYS A 597 11.06 14.15 -23.97
C LYS A 597 11.93 13.65 -25.11
N ILE A 598 12.64 14.52 -25.83
CA ILE A 598 13.58 14.10 -26.88
C ILE A 598 14.68 13.22 -26.29
N TRP A 599 15.21 13.55 -25.12
CA TRP A 599 16.20 12.72 -24.43
C TRP A 599 15.65 11.34 -24.03
N LYS A 600 14.42 11.27 -23.47
CA LYS A 600 13.75 9.99 -23.15
C LYS A 600 13.34 9.19 -24.39
N GLN A 601 13.00 9.86 -25.49
CA GLN A 601 12.61 9.23 -26.75
C GLN A 601 13.84 8.69 -27.49
N LEU A 602 14.94 9.45 -27.56
CA LEU A 602 16.20 9.07 -28.21
C LEU A 602 16.81 7.81 -27.58
N PHE A 603 16.74 7.67 -26.25
CA PHE A 603 17.21 6.46 -25.56
C PHE A 603 16.25 5.28 -25.60
N ARG A 604 14.96 5.48 -25.94
CA ARG A 604 14.00 4.39 -26.15
C ARG A 604 13.98 3.87 -27.58
N THR A 605 14.53 4.61 -28.54
CA THR A 605 14.64 4.18 -29.96
C THR A 605 15.74 3.16 -30.27
N PHE A 606 16.49 2.67 -29.27
CA PHE A 606 17.40 1.55 -29.48
C PHE A 606 16.77 0.17 -29.28
N ASP A 607 15.53 0.12 -28.77
CA ASP A 607 14.73 -1.11 -28.73
C ASP A 607 13.33 -0.79 -29.25
N TYR A 608 12.79 -1.65 -30.10
CA TYR A 608 11.40 -1.64 -30.60
C TYR A 608 11.10 -0.86 -31.90
N LEU A 609 11.46 -1.46 -33.04
CA LEU A 609 10.87 -1.17 -34.36
C LEU A 609 9.87 -2.27 -34.74
N GLY A 610 8.59 -1.91 -34.89
CA GLY A 610 7.58 -2.81 -35.46
C GLY A 610 6.15 -2.25 -35.51
N SER A 611 5.75 -1.81 -36.72
CA SER A 611 4.39 -1.89 -37.33
C SER A 611 3.50 -0.62 -37.52
N LYS A 612 3.47 -0.19 -38.81
CA LYS A 612 2.34 0.07 -39.76
C LYS A 612 1.20 1.11 -39.51
N VAL A 613 1.33 2.27 -40.17
CA VAL A 613 0.50 2.98 -41.21
C VAL A 613 -1.02 2.69 -41.39
N TYR A 614 -1.86 3.77 -41.40
CA TYR A 614 -2.78 4.24 -42.50
C TYR A 614 -3.57 5.56 -42.11
N PRO A 615 -4.29 6.30 -43.01
CA PRO A 615 -4.04 7.74 -43.26
C PRO A 615 -5.21 8.72 -42.94
N GLN A 616 -4.94 10.01 -43.19
CA GLN A 616 -5.73 11.24 -42.95
C GLN A 616 -7.06 11.39 -43.72
N GLN A 617 -8.05 12.13 -43.16
CA GLN A 617 -8.49 13.48 -43.58
C GLN A 617 -9.92 13.85 -43.10
N ASN A 618 -10.09 15.02 -42.48
CA ASN A 618 -10.96 16.14 -42.91
C ASN A 618 -11.14 17.17 -41.76
N ILE A 619 -10.66 18.39 -41.97
CA ILE A 619 -10.89 19.55 -41.10
C ILE A 619 -11.73 20.56 -41.89
N GLY A 620 -12.90 20.92 -41.36
CA GLY A 620 -13.77 21.96 -41.88
C GLY A 620 -14.09 23.03 -40.83
N SER A 621 -13.61 24.24 -41.09
CA SER A 621 -14.20 25.57 -40.78
C SER A 621 -14.31 26.07 -39.30
N PRO A 622 -14.27 27.41 -39.10
CA PRO A 622 -13.61 28.05 -37.96
C PRO A 622 -14.55 28.26 -36.75
N VAL A 623 -14.05 27.93 -35.56
CA VAL A 623 -14.76 28.20 -34.30
C VAL A 623 -14.33 29.54 -33.72
N THR A 624 -15.33 30.37 -33.47
CA THR A 624 -15.31 31.69 -32.84
C THR A 624 -14.66 31.62 -31.45
N LEU A 625 -13.49 32.24 -31.29
CA LEU A 625 -12.73 32.26 -30.04
C LEU A 625 -13.45 33.06 -28.93
N ARG A 626 -13.86 32.38 -27.85
CA ARG A 626 -14.15 33.00 -26.55
C ARG A 626 -13.47 32.23 -25.40
N ARG A 627 -12.84 33.03 -24.53
CA ARG A 627 -12.15 32.70 -23.25
C ARG A 627 -10.85 31.89 -23.39
N SER A 628 -9.94 32.13 -22.45
CA SER A 628 -8.57 31.62 -22.42
C SER A 628 -8.53 30.08 -22.39
N GLU A 629 -8.13 29.45 -23.48
CA GLU A 629 -8.05 27.98 -23.58
C GLU A 629 -6.75 27.46 -22.98
N TRP A 630 -6.86 26.52 -22.05
CA TRP A 630 -5.74 25.69 -21.59
C TRP A 630 -5.49 24.59 -22.60
N THR A 631 -4.22 24.24 -22.80
CA THR A 631 -3.82 23.07 -23.58
C THR A 631 -3.07 22.14 -22.65
N CYS A 632 -3.66 20.98 -22.37
CA CYS A 632 -3.04 19.95 -21.55
C CYS A 632 -2.66 18.73 -22.40
N ILE A 633 -1.51 18.15 -22.09
CA ILE A 633 -1.05 16.86 -22.60
C ILE A 633 -1.34 15.80 -21.54
N CYS A 634 -1.95 14.70 -21.97
CA CYS A 634 -2.25 13.54 -21.12
C CYS A 634 -1.33 12.39 -21.48
N ILE A 635 -0.81 11.71 -20.47
CA ILE A 635 -0.04 10.48 -20.63
C ILE A 635 -0.64 9.44 -19.70
N ASP A 636 -1.06 8.30 -20.25
CA ASP A 636 -1.38 7.13 -19.44
C ASP A 636 -0.06 6.62 -18.83
N VAL A 637 -0.02 6.62 -17.51
CA VAL A 637 1.18 6.35 -16.73
C VAL A 637 1.61 4.89 -16.80
N TRP A 638 0.67 3.98 -17.03
CA TRP A 638 0.90 2.54 -16.99
C TRP A 638 1.15 1.92 -18.35
N GLU A 639 0.43 2.37 -19.38
CA GLU A 639 0.65 1.83 -20.72
C GLU A 639 1.89 2.42 -21.39
N GLY A 640 2.44 3.52 -20.85
CA GLY A 640 3.58 4.24 -21.44
C GLY A 640 3.33 4.79 -22.85
N LYS A 641 2.15 4.51 -23.40
CA LYS A 641 1.63 5.01 -24.65
C LYS A 641 1.09 6.40 -24.34
N PRO A 642 1.72 7.47 -24.85
CA PRO A 642 0.96 8.69 -25.07
C PRO A 642 -0.12 8.29 -26.07
N GLN A 643 -1.32 7.95 -25.63
CA GLN A 643 -2.48 7.97 -26.50
C GLN A 643 -2.50 9.41 -27.04
N PRO A 644 -2.20 9.67 -28.32
CA PRO A 644 -2.30 11.00 -28.88
C PRO A 644 -3.80 11.22 -29.11
N ARG A 645 -4.57 11.39 -28.04
CA ARG A 645 -5.98 11.79 -28.10
C ARG A 645 -6.15 13.31 -28.03
N GLY A 646 -5.14 14.04 -28.52
CA GLY A 646 -5.24 15.46 -28.82
C GLY A 646 -5.02 16.37 -27.63
N ILE A 647 -4.88 17.64 -27.96
CA ILE A 647 -4.96 18.76 -27.03
C ILE A 647 -6.30 18.64 -26.29
N ILE A 648 -6.27 18.38 -24.98
CA ILE A 648 -7.50 18.47 -24.19
C ILE A 648 -7.77 19.94 -23.92
N THR A 649 -8.85 20.45 -24.52
CA THR A 649 -9.36 21.80 -24.25
C THR A 649 -10.49 21.81 -23.23
N SER A 650 -11.22 20.69 -23.04
CA SER A 650 -12.49 20.68 -22.28
C SER A 650 -12.63 19.61 -21.21
N SER A 651 -12.23 18.35 -21.43
CA SER A 651 -12.45 17.25 -20.46
C SER A 651 -11.42 16.12 -20.53
N VAL A 652 -11.08 15.55 -19.37
CA VAL A 652 -10.23 14.36 -19.23
C VAL A 652 -11.12 13.14 -19.22
N THR A 653 -10.83 12.16 -20.09
CA THR A 653 -11.68 10.98 -20.29
C THR A 653 -10.88 9.68 -20.17
N ALA A 654 -11.51 8.64 -19.65
CA ALA A 654 -10.97 7.29 -19.58
C ALA A 654 -12.06 6.24 -19.83
N SER A 655 -11.70 5.15 -20.49
CA SER A 655 -12.52 3.95 -20.61
C SER A 655 -11.84 2.86 -19.78
N VAL A 656 -12.52 2.39 -18.74
CA VAL A 656 -11.94 1.47 -17.75
C VAL A 656 -12.74 0.17 -17.80
N GLU A 657 -12.06 -0.95 -18.06
CA GLU A 657 -12.66 -2.30 -18.12
C GLU A 657 -12.62 -2.98 -16.75
N GLY A 658 -13.69 -3.70 -16.40
CA GLY A 658 -13.75 -4.52 -15.18
C GLY A 658 -13.33 -3.78 -13.92
N HIS A 659 -12.76 -4.50 -12.96
CA HIS A 659 -12.20 -3.98 -11.70
C HIS A 659 -10.85 -3.24 -11.91
N GLY A 660 -10.79 -2.40 -12.93
CA GLY A 660 -9.57 -1.76 -13.40
C GLY A 660 -9.42 -0.30 -12.99
N THR A 661 -8.25 0.24 -13.31
CA THR A 661 -7.90 1.64 -13.11
C THR A 661 -7.12 2.19 -14.30
N THR A 662 -7.42 3.45 -14.64
CA THR A 662 -6.62 4.28 -15.56
C THR A 662 -6.06 5.47 -14.80
N LEU A 663 -4.74 5.62 -14.78
CA LEU A 663 -4.04 6.75 -14.15
C LEU A 663 -3.47 7.66 -15.24
N ILE A 664 -3.92 8.90 -15.27
CA ILE A 664 -3.51 9.91 -16.25
C ILE A 664 -2.67 10.98 -15.56
N GLU A 665 -1.48 11.24 -16.10
CA GLU A 665 -0.68 12.42 -15.78
C GLU A 665 -1.03 13.56 -16.74
N LEU A 666 -1.36 14.72 -16.18
CA LEU A 666 -1.73 15.95 -16.86
C LEU A 666 -0.60 16.97 -16.75
N THR A 667 -0.02 17.37 -17.89
CA THR A 667 0.87 18.53 -17.96
C THR A 667 0.18 19.64 -18.75
N CYS A 668 -0.06 20.78 -18.10
CA CYS A 668 -0.89 21.85 -18.67
C CYS A 668 -0.09 23.12 -18.93
N VAL A 669 -0.28 23.71 -20.11
CA VAL A 669 0.31 25.00 -20.49
C VAL A 669 -0.81 25.99 -20.80
N ARG A 670 -0.68 27.21 -20.28
CA ARG A 670 -1.60 28.30 -20.61
C ARG A 670 -1.27 28.82 -22.01
N SER A 671 -2.22 28.75 -22.94
CA SER A 671 -2.05 29.33 -24.28
C SER A 671 -2.01 30.86 -24.20
N PRO A 672 -0.89 31.55 -24.50
CA PRO A 672 -0.88 32.98 -24.74
C PRO A 672 -1.58 33.27 -26.07
N ARG A 673 -2.42 34.32 -26.13
CA ARG A 673 -3.08 34.79 -27.36
C ARG A 673 -2.15 35.03 -28.57
N HIS A 674 -0.82 35.03 -28.38
CA HIS A 674 0.19 35.30 -29.40
C HIS A 674 1.18 34.16 -29.69
N SER A 675 1.14 33.01 -29.00
CA SER A 675 2.24 32.03 -29.12
C SER A 675 2.13 31.03 -30.27
N GLN A 676 0.96 30.82 -30.90
CA GLN A 676 0.92 29.94 -32.08
C GLN A 676 1.78 30.50 -33.23
N ALA A 677 1.84 31.83 -33.37
CA ALA A 677 2.75 32.50 -34.30
C ALA A 677 4.23 32.29 -33.90
N THR A 678 4.56 32.38 -32.61
CA THR A 678 5.95 32.21 -32.12
C THR A 678 6.41 30.75 -32.14
N ILE A 679 5.53 29.78 -31.89
CA ILE A 679 5.83 28.34 -31.96
C ILE A 679 5.99 27.90 -33.43
N ALA A 680 5.15 28.42 -34.33
CA ALA A 680 5.36 28.26 -35.78
C ALA A 680 6.67 28.92 -36.25
N MET A 681 7.00 30.11 -35.72
CA MET A 681 8.24 30.80 -36.06
C MET A 681 9.48 30.10 -35.51
N LEU A 682 9.42 29.51 -34.30
CA LEU A 682 10.51 28.73 -33.72
C LEU A 682 10.70 27.39 -34.43
N SER A 683 9.63 26.71 -34.85
CA SER A 683 9.76 25.49 -35.67
C SER A 683 10.31 25.78 -37.07
N VAL A 684 10.06 26.97 -37.63
CA VAL A 684 10.67 27.44 -38.88
C VAL A 684 12.13 27.90 -38.69
N LEU A 685 12.53 28.39 -37.52
CA LEU A 685 13.87 28.91 -37.24
C LEU A 685 14.85 27.89 -36.63
N PHE A 686 14.38 26.94 -35.81
CA PHE A 686 15.22 25.94 -35.12
C PHE A 686 15.49 24.68 -35.94
N LEU A 687 14.55 24.23 -36.80
CA LEU A 687 14.82 23.11 -37.70
C LEU A 687 16.02 23.37 -38.64
N PRO A 688 16.14 24.55 -39.27
CA PRO A 688 17.32 24.89 -40.07
C PRO A 688 18.59 24.90 -39.23
N PHE A 689 18.54 25.37 -37.98
CA PHE A 689 19.72 25.42 -37.09
C PHE A 689 20.21 24.03 -36.71
N ILE A 690 19.31 23.10 -36.34
CA ILE A 690 19.65 21.70 -36.05
C ILE A 690 20.18 21.01 -37.31
N MET A 691 19.55 21.23 -38.46
CA MET A 691 20.03 20.69 -39.75
C MET A 691 21.40 21.26 -40.14
N THR A 692 21.69 22.52 -39.79
CA THR A 692 22.98 23.16 -40.04
C THR A 692 24.07 22.62 -39.11
N VAL A 693 23.74 22.39 -37.84
CA VAL A 693 24.66 21.78 -36.86
C VAL A 693 24.98 20.33 -37.23
N VAL A 694 23.98 19.55 -37.66
CA VAL A 694 24.17 18.18 -38.18
C VAL A 694 24.99 18.18 -39.48
N ALA A 695 24.78 19.15 -40.37
CA ALA A 695 25.58 19.31 -41.59
C ALA A 695 27.03 19.76 -41.32
N TYR A 696 27.30 20.44 -40.21
CA TYR A 696 28.65 20.89 -39.83
C TYR A 696 29.46 19.83 -39.06
N LEU A 697 28.78 18.96 -38.30
CA LEU A 697 29.40 17.92 -37.48
C LEU A 697 29.65 16.61 -38.24
N VAL A 698 28.97 16.40 -39.37
CA VAL A 698 29.20 15.24 -40.24
C VAL A 698 30.26 15.57 -41.29
N PRO A 699 31.41 14.87 -41.33
CA PRO A 699 32.48 15.15 -42.29
C PRO A 699 31.96 15.11 -43.74
N ARG A 700 32.31 16.10 -44.57
CA ARG A 700 31.93 16.19 -46.00
C ARG A 700 32.18 14.90 -46.81
N ASN A 701 33.16 14.10 -46.40
CA ASN A 701 33.50 12.82 -47.03
C ASN A 701 32.41 11.74 -46.86
N PHE A 702 31.56 11.85 -45.83
CA PHE A 702 30.42 10.95 -45.62
C PHE A 702 29.30 11.22 -46.63
N TRP A 703 28.95 12.49 -46.85
CA TRP A 703 27.93 12.90 -47.82
C TRP A 703 28.33 12.59 -49.28
N ASN A 704 29.61 12.77 -49.63
CA ASN A 704 30.10 12.44 -50.96
C ASN A 704 30.14 10.91 -51.24
N LYS A 705 30.30 10.09 -50.20
CA LYS A 705 30.21 8.62 -50.31
C LYS A 705 28.76 8.14 -50.44
N LEU A 706 27.82 8.81 -49.78
CA LEU A 706 26.40 8.50 -49.86
C LEU A 706 25.81 8.82 -51.24
N MET A 707 26.17 9.99 -51.80
CA MET A 707 25.62 10.50 -53.07
C MET A 707 26.23 9.85 -54.33
N SER A 708 27.38 9.17 -54.22
CA SER A 708 28.07 8.56 -55.36
C SER A 708 27.74 7.08 -55.59
N GLY A 709 26.88 6.47 -54.75
CA GLY A 709 26.43 5.08 -54.91
C GLY A 709 27.55 4.02 -54.82
N ARG A 710 28.74 4.37 -54.33
CA ARG A 710 29.90 3.47 -54.24
C ARG A 710 30.18 3.03 -52.80
N VAL A 711 29.16 2.50 -52.13
CA VAL A 711 29.36 1.68 -50.95
C VAL A 711 28.77 0.31 -51.27
N GLY A 712 29.62 -0.71 -51.33
CA GLY A 712 29.18 -2.10 -51.34
C GLY A 712 28.64 -2.42 -49.97
N VAL A 713 27.32 -2.36 -49.85
CA VAL A 713 26.58 -2.55 -48.60
C VAL A 713 26.46 -4.06 -48.33
N SER A 714 26.96 -4.52 -47.18
CA SER A 714 26.84 -5.94 -46.79
C SER A 714 25.35 -6.30 -46.57
N PRO A 715 24.95 -7.59 -46.57
CA PRO A 715 23.57 -8.01 -46.37
C PRO A 715 22.92 -7.45 -45.08
N ILE A 716 23.72 -7.12 -44.06
CA ILE A 716 23.28 -6.56 -42.78
C ILE A 716 22.81 -5.11 -42.92
N GLU A 717 23.43 -4.33 -43.81
CA GLU A 717 23.10 -2.91 -43.99
C GLU A 717 21.95 -2.69 -44.99
N LYS A 718 21.62 -3.66 -45.85
CA LYS A 718 20.38 -3.64 -46.67
C LYS A 718 19.11 -3.81 -45.83
N ALA A 719 19.19 -4.48 -44.67
CA ALA A 719 18.05 -4.65 -43.78
C ALA A 719 17.73 -3.39 -42.94
N LEU A 720 18.68 -2.44 -42.85
CA LEU A 720 18.52 -1.23 -42.02
C LEU A 720 17.95 -0.01 -42.77
N ILE A 721 17.84 -0.04 -44.10
CA ILE A 721 17.36 1.10 -44.91
C ILE A 721 16.00 0.80 -45.60
N GLY A 722 15.47 -0.41 -45.47
CA GLY A 722 14.15 -0.77 -45.99
C GLY A 722 13.04 -0.67 -44.95
N GLY A 723 12.54 0.54 -44.68
CA GLY A 723 11.40 0.78 -43.78
C GLY A 723 10.98 2.24 -43.73
#